data_AF-A0AAV2LJ18-F1
#
_entry.id   AF-A0AAV2LJ18-F1
#
_cell.length_a   1.000
_cell.length_b   1.000
_cell.length_c   1.000
_cell.angle_alpha   90.00
_cell.angle_beta   90.00
_cell.angle_gamma   90.00
#
_symmetry.space_group_name_H-M   'P 1'
#
loop_
_entity.id
_entity.type
_entity.pdbx_description
1 polymer ?
#
loop_
_entity_poly.entity_id
_entity_poly.type
_entity_poly.pdbx_seq_one_letter_code
_entity_poly.pdbx_strand_id
1 'polypeptide(L)'
;MHILAAVLSLCWSVAGASTNGVEWCYTGCDHWKDIENSFCGGNSQSPIDIVPSQVKTNAQLGNFSFANFSNRDVFKSIENTGDTAKVHLMKDAVEFHGGGLKGTYTALQFHFHWGDTEHHPGSEHLIQGKRFTMEMHVVSVKKGYTLEQATADPEGVAVLGFLIEAMDNINKSEHWGKLTSHLNSSKVTMDLKEAISMNDLIGNVDLTKFYRYKGSLTTPMCNEVVLWTVFAEPVYVHADLLQHFPTKTKLSNVYRPKQELGGRVVHASPAVQLPPAHWCYSDVSHQHGCDYSPDHWGNLDNSFCSGSRQSPLDISSKDAMVNNYLDDFHFKNFDDKHVIELVINTGHTVKCMLKENLVEVSGGGLGHVYVALQFHFHWGDSSSNSGSEHQVDSTRFPMEMHIVTKRKDLTLDEAVKKGNGLAVLAFFIEDEPSPSSKEAWKLLTNYLSKIPHTGNNMTFSEKVSIDDLLGDVDRGSYYRYNGSLTTPSCNEAVVWTVFKHAVQVDHSLMKLFPTKMGYHNVYRPTQKLHNRTVYTSAASGVHQYTLLLLLLSSAQLMFFKAVIETQRQVQSQCISASAHRDTMIWLLVGVVLCVTSPLAQGATETFHWCYHDPTCDDSTWPLRAAQFCNGSRQSPINIVPANAKVDKNLGNFTFTNFDNKSVFNKIENTGETIKMGFNSGVKVSGGNLNVTYDSLQFHLHWGNGASVPGSEHTVNGKRYPMELHIVSIKSKFNGNSTLALDDSDGATALGFFIEAVDNTTNEPAAWRTLTSYLSKIALKGQSANVSDGISLDELVAGVDRSRYYRYKGSLTTPLCHEIVVWTVFKEPVKISKNLIDMFANTVRIGNETSSQFMTNVYRRIQPAQDVTHNASSRMTFSSALIVLIAAFWIK
;
A
#
# COMPACT_ATOMS: atom_id res chain seq x y z
N MET A 1 -53.42 -2.46 2.16
CA MET A 1 -54.47 -1.64 1.52
C MET A 1 -54.12 -0.16 1.37
N HIS A 2 -53.32 0.46 2.25
CA HIS A 2 -52.93 1.88 2.12
C HIS A 2 -51.70 2.16 1.23
N ILE A 3 -50.96 1.14 0.80
CA ILE A 3 -49.86 1.26 -0.18
C ILE A 3 -50.40 1.47 -1.62
N LEU A 4 -51.62 1.02 -1.91
CA LEU A 4 -52.26 1.24 -3.22
C LEU A 4 -52.58 2.72 -3.47
N ALA A 5 -52.92 3.51 -2.45
CA ALA A 5 -53.34 4.90 -2.62
C ALA A 5 -52.18 5.86 -2.98
N ALA A 6 -50.99 5.64 -2.41
CA ALA A 6 -49.81 6.46 -2.68
C ALA A 6 -49.23 6.24 -4.09
N VAL A 7 -49.44 5.04 -4.63
CA VAL A 7 -48.95 4.64 -5.96
C VAL A 7 -50.01 4.89 -7.05
N LEU A 8 -51.30 4.92 -6.71
CA LEU A 8 -52.37 5.39 -7.60
C LEU A 8 -52.31 6.91 -7.86
N SER A 9 -51.59 7.69 -7.03
CA SER A 9 -51.26 9.10 -7.33
C SER A 9 -50.25 9.25 -8.48
N LEU A 10 -49.65 8.17 -8.98
CA LEU A 10 -48.88 8.21 -10.23
C LEU A 10 -49.75 8.23 -11.50
N CYS A 11 -51.08 8.00 -11.40
CA CYS A 11 -52.01 8.00 -12.53
C CYS A 11 -53.49 8.06 -12.08
N TRP A 12 -54.13 9.25 -12.06
CA TRP A 12 -55.46 9.57 -12.63
C TRP A 12 -56.01 10.90 -12.07
N SER A 13 -56.49 11.76 -12.96
CA SER A 13 -57.46 12.80 -12.66
C SER A 13 -58.83 12.16 -12.46
N VAL A 14 -59.40 12.26 -11.25
CA VAL A 14 -60.84 12.03 -11.04
C VAL A 14 -61.45 13.33 -10.57
N ALA A 15 -62.20 13.96 -11.47
CA ALA A 15 -63.22 14.92 -11.09
C ALA A 15 -64.26 14.21 -10.21
N GLY A 16 -64.44 14.70 -8.98
CA GLY A 16 -65.62 14.44 -8.16
C GLY A 16 -65.52 13.30 -7.12
N ALA A 17 -64.91 13.58 -5.96
CA ALA A 17 -65.41 13.19 -4.63
C ALA A 17 -64.51 13.83 -3.55
N SER A 18 -65.12 14.54 -2.61
CA SER A 18 -64.46 15.27 -1.54
C SER A 18 -63.83 14.33 -0.49
N THR A 19 -62.50 14.28 -0.43
CA THR A 19 -61.76 13.98 0.80
C THR A 19 -60.51 14.87 0.82
N ASN A 20 -60.50 15.84 1.74
CA ASN A 20 -59.45 16.84 2.04
C ASN A 20 -58.07 16.57 1.40
N GLY A 21 -57.89 17.01 0.15
CA GLY A 21 -56.63 16.91 -0.58
C GLY A 21 -55.73 18.08 -0.20
N VAL A 22 -54.56 17.78 0.39
CA VAL A 22 -53.52 18.79 0.60
C VAL A 22 -52.94 19.14 -0.78
N GLU A 23 -53.23 20.35 -1.24
CA GLU A 23 -52.61 20.97 -2.42
C GLU A 23 -51.10 21.13 -2.13
N TRP A 24 -50.25 20.57 -2.99
CA TRP A 24 -48.79 20.58 -2.80
C TRP A 24 -48.10 21.43 -3.87
N CYS A 25 -46.95 21.99 -3.53
CA CYS A 25 -46.16 22.85 -4.42
C CYS A 25 -44.66 22.63 -4.21
N TYR A 26 -43.84 22.93 -5.23
CA TYR A 26 -42.37 22.85 -5.15
C TYR A 26 -41.74 24.05 -4.42
N THR A 27 -42.39 25.22 -4.42
CA THR A 27 -41.89 26.44 -3.77
C THR A 27 -42.85 26.98 -2.72
N GLY A 28 -42.42 27.10 -1.46
CA GLY A 28 -43.21 27.72 -0.38
C GLY A 28 -44.11 26.76 0.41
N CYS A 29 -44.00 25.45 0.17
CA CYS A 29 -44.74 24.39 0.86
C CYS A 29 -43.79 23.41 1.57
N ASP A 30 -43.04 23.85 2.60
CA ASP A 30 -42.02 23.03 3.32
C ASP A 30 -42.59 21.88 4.20
N HIS A 31 -43.82 21.46 3.93
CA HIS A 31 -44.62 20.57 4.76
C HIS A 31 -44.84 19.18 4.13
N TRP A 32 -44.02 18.79 3.14
CA TRP A 32 -44.16 17.46 2.49
C TRP A 32 -44.02 16.30 3.48
N LYS A 33 -43.24 16.49 4.55
CA LYS A 33 -43.10 15.57 5.68
C LYS A 33 -44.35 15.47 6.56
N ASP A 34 -45.19 16.50 6.55
CA ASP A 34 -46.40 16.61 7.36
C ASP A 34 -47.63 16.04 6.63
N ILE A 35 -47.49 15.67 5.35
CA ILE A 35 -48.50 14.91 4.61
C ILE A 35 -48.69 13.55 5.30
N GLU A 36 -49.94 13.20 5.58
CA GLU A 36 -50.28 11.95 6.27
C GLU A 36 -49.73 10.73 5.51
N ASN A 37 -48.99 9.86 6.20
CA ASN A 37 -48.31 8.68 5.64
C ASN A 37 -47.19 8.97 4.61
N SER A 38 -46.66 10.19 4.56
CA SER A 38 -45.54 10.56 3.69
C SER A 38 -44.19 10.05 4.21
N PHE A 39 -43.27 9.73 3.29
CA PHE A 39 -41.89 9.37 3.60
C PHE A 39 -40.91 10.54 3.44
N CYS A 40 -41.40 11.75 3.18
CA CYS A 40 -40.56 12.93 2.85
C CYS A 40 -39.65 13.44 3.98
N GLY A 41 -39.70 12.83 5.18
CA GLY A 41 -38.76 13.07 6.29
C GLY A 41 -37.75 11.95 6.52
N GLY A 42 -37.64 10.99 5.61
CA GLY A 42 -36.68 9.88 5.72
C GLY A 42 -35.22 10.31 5.55
N ASN A 43 -34.30 9.36 5.74
CA ASN A 43 -32.85 9.62 5.72
C ASN A 43 -32.21 9.46 4.33
N SER A 44 -32.95 8.93 3.35
CA SER A 44 -32.46 8.65 2.00
C SER A 44 -33.21 9.47 0.95
N GLN A 45 -33.48 10.73 1.25
CA GLN A 45 -34.25 11.62 0.38
C GLN A 45 -33.45 12.12 -0.83
N SER A 46 -34.14 12.40 -1.93
CA SER A 46 -33.62 12.96 -3.17
C SER A 46 -34.36 14.24 -3.52
N PRO A 47 -33.77 15.18 -4.27
CA PRO A 47 -32.45 15.10 -4.93
C PRO A 47 -31.28 15.44 -3.99
N ILE A 48 -30.06 15.09 -4.39
CA ILE A 48 -28.83 15.39 -3.65
C ILE A 48 -27.87 16.26 -4.47
N ASP A 49 -26.88 16.81 -3.79
CA ASP A 49 -25.70 17.40 -4.40
C ASP A 49 -24.59 16.36 -4.50
N ILE A 50 -24.17 16.08 -5.73
CA ILE A 50 -23.11 15.13 -6.03
C ILE A 50 -21.79 15.88 -5.98
N VAL A 51 -20.95 15.58 -5.00
CA VAL A 51 -19.64 16.22 -4.81
C VAL A 51 -18.56 15.26 -5.34
N PRO A 52 -17.97 15.48 -6.54
CA PRO A 52 -17.09 14.50 -7.16
C PRO A 52 -15.86 14.10 -6.33
N SER A 53 -15.35 14.99 -5.45
CA SER A 53 -14.26 14.66 -4.51
C SER A 53 -14.64 13.67 -3.40
N GLN A 54 -15.94 13.45 -3.18
CA GLN A 54 -16.50 12.55 -2.16
C GLN A 54 -17.14 11.29 -2.75
N VAL A 55 -17.20 11.19 -4.09
CA VAL A 55 -17.75 10.04 -4.81
C VAL A 55 -16.70 8.92 -4.89
N LYS A 56 -17.14 7.66 -4.89
CA LYS A 56 -16.25 6.50 -5.06
C LYS A 56 -16.43 5.82 -6.41
N THR A 57 -15.35 5.57 -7.15
CA THR A 57 -15.44 4.77 -8.39
C THR A 57 -15.84 3.34 -8.07
N ASN A 58 -16.86 2.82 -8.76
CA ASN A 58 -17.29 1.42 -8.65
C ASN A 58 -17.05 0.69 -9.96
N ALA A 59 -16.07 -0.23 -9.96
CA ALA A 59 -15.67 -1.02 -11.13
C ALA A 59 -16.81 -1.89 -11.72
N GLN A 60 -17.87 -2.16 -10.96
CA GLN A 60 -19.02 -2.97 -11.41
C GLN A 60 -20.07 -2.17 -12.18
N LEU A 61 -19.97 -0.83 -12.20
CA LEU A 61 -20.86 0.04 -12.97
C LEU A 61 -20.40 0.10 -14.43
N GLY A 62 -20.57 -1.01 -15.16
CA GLY A 62 -20.27 -1.11 -16.58
C GLY A 62 -21.27 -0.35 -17.47
N ASN A 63 -21.16 -0.53 -18.79
CA ASN A 63 -21.98 0.21 -19.74
C ASN A 63 -23.46 -0.20 -19.71
N PHE A 64 -24.35 0.73 -20.07
CA PHE A 64 -25.75 0.44 -20.35
C PHE A 64 -25.93 -0.18 -21.73
N SER A 65 -26.98 -0.97 -21.88
CA SER A 65 -27.54 -1.39 -23.16
C SER A 65 -28.99 -0.93 -23.23
N PHE A 66 -29.33 -0.22 -24.30
CA PHE A 66 -30.63 0.40 -24.51
C PHE A 66 -31.32 -0.24 -25.71
N ALA A 67 -32.55 -0.69 -25.52
CA ALA A 67 -33.43 -1.16 -26.58
C ALA A 67 -34.39 -0.04 -27.00
N ASN A 68 -34.50 0.20 -28.31
CA ASN A 68 -35.41 1.17 -28.93
C ASN A 68 -35.23 2.64 -28.52
N PHE A 69 -34.10 3.02 -27.92
CA PHE A 69 -33.78 4.43 -27.62
C PHE A 69 -33.68 5.32 -28.87
N SER A 70 -33.37 4.73 -30.03
CA SER A 70 -33.35 5.42 -31.33
C SER A 70 -34.66 5.30 -32.12
N ASN A 71 -35.66 4.58 -31.59
CA ASN A 71 -36.94 4.43 -32.25
C ASN A 71 -37.77 5.72 -32.08
N ARG A 72 -38.26 6.27 -33.19
CA ARG A 72 -38.96 7.56 -33.25
C ARG A 72 -40.48 7.47 -33.05
N ASP A 73 -41.02 6.26 -32.92
CA ASP A 73 -42.46 6.01 -32.79
C ASP A 73 -42.87 5.57 -31.36
N VAL A 74 -41.98 5.77 -30.38
CA VAL A 74 -42.16 5.28 -29.01
C VAL A 74 -42.85 6.28 -28.09
N PHE A 75 -42.94 7.54 -28.48
CA PHE A 75 -43.60 8.59 -27.70
C PHE A 75 -45.09 8.60 -28.04
N LYS A 76 -45.94 8.60 -27.02
CA LYS A 76 -47.40 8.53 -27.17
C LYS A 76 -48.04 9.91 -27.06
N SER A 77 -47.78 10.61 -25.97
CA SER A 77 -48.40 11.89 -25.66
C SER A 77 -47.54 12.71 -24.73
N ILE A 78 -47.76 14.03 -24.72
CA ILE A 78 -47.21 14.97 -23.75
C ILE A 78 -48.34 15.62 -22.97
N GLU A 79 -48.14 15.78 -21.68
CA GLU A 79 -49.14 16.25 -20.73
C GLU A 79 -48.53 17.35 -19.86
N ASN A 80 -49.23 18.49 -19.77
CA ASN A 80 -49.03 19.40 -18.64
C ASN A 80 -49.86 18.87 -17.48
N THR A 81 -49.20 18.35 -16.45
CA THR A 81 -49.86 17.77 -15.26
C THR A 81 -50.37 18.84 -14.29
N GLY A 82 -49.94 20.09 -14.48
CA GLY A 82 -50.03 21.15 -13.48
C GLY A 82 -48.80 21.29 -12.62
N ASP A 83 -47.95 20.26 -12.57
CA ASP A 83 -46.74 20.25 -11.75
C ASP A 83 -45.48 20.09 -12.59
N THR A 84 -45.58 19.49 -13.78
CA THR A 84 -44.48 19.28 -14.74
C THR A 84 -45.02 18.98 -16.15
N ALA A 85 -44.16 19.06 -17.16
CA ALA A 85 -44.37 18.51 -18.49
C ALA A 85 -43.93 17.04 -18.51
N LYS A 86 -44.89 16.14 -18.70
CA LYS A 86 -44.69 14.68 -18.70
C LYS A 86 -44.93 14.11 -20.09
N VAL A 87 -44.04 13.26 -20.57
CA VAL A 87 -44.17 12.51 -21.82
C VAL A 87 -44.42 11.04 -21.52
N HIS A 88 -45.54 10.52 -22.03
CA HIS A 88 -45.92 9.12 -21.92
C HIS A 88 -45.32 8.31 -23.07
N LEU A 89 -44.78 7.14 -22.74
CA LEU A 89 -44.25 6.20 -23.73
C LEU A 89 -45.30 5.17 -24.12
N MET A 90 -45.16 4.58 -25.31
CA MET A 90 -45.87 3.37 -25.68
C MET A 90 -45.47 2.24 -24.72
N LYS A 91 -46.44 1.39 -24.34
CA LYS A 91 -46.21 0.32 -23.37
C LYS A 91 -45.11 -0.61 -23.87
N ASP A 92 -44.16 -0.93 -22.98
CA ASP A 92 -43.03 -1.85 -23.24
C ASP A 92 -42.13 -1.43 -24.43
N ALA A 93 -42.21 -0.17 -24.87
CA ALA A 93 -41.54 0.28 -26.08
C ALA A 93 -40.05 0.54 -25.88
N VAL A 94 -39.65 1.01 -24.69
CA VAL A 94 -38.27 1.41 -24.37
C VAL A 94 -37.79 0.62 -23.16
N GLU A 95 -36.67 -0.09 -23.30
CA GLU A 95 -36.09 -0.92 -22.24
C GLU A 95 -34.58 -0.70 -22.12
N PHE A 96 -34.03 -0.94 -20.94
CA PHE A 96 -32.58 -0.92 -20.73
C PHE A 96 -32.13 -1.88 -19.64
N HIS A 97 -30.87 -2.28 -19.74
CA HIS A 97 -30.16 -3.07 -18.73
C HIS A 97 -28.67 -2.66 -18.71
N GLY A 98 -27.87 -3.28 -17.84
CA GLY A 98 -26.47 -2.87 -17.65
C GLY A 98 -26.34 -1.72 -16.66
N GLY A 99 -25.25 -0.96 -16.69
CA GLY A 99 -25.06 0.14 -15.71
C GLY A 99 -25.00 -0.34 -14.26
N GLY A 100 -24.64 -1.60 -14.02
CA GLY A 100 -24.72 -2.27 -12.71
C GLY A 100 -26.15 -2.54 -12.19
N LEU A 101 -27.19 -2.39 -13.01
CA LEU A 101 -28.57 -2.75 -12.65
C LEU A 101 -28.79 -4.27 -12.67
N LYS A 102 -29.60 -4.77 -11.73
CA LYS A 102 -29.95 -6.20 -11.64
C LYS A 102 -31.24 -6.53 -12.42
N GLY A 103 -31.10 -6.62 -13.74
CA GLY A 103 -32.16 -7.00 -14.66
C GLY A 103 -32.45 -5.94 -15.72
N THR A 104 -33.55 -6.12 -16.43
CA THR A 104 -34.05 -5.20 -17.46
C THR A 104 -35.13 -4.31 -16.86
N TYR A 105 -35.13 -3.04 -17.23
CA TYR A 105 -36.12 -2.05 -16.82
C TYR A 105 -36.84 -1.52 -18.04
N THR A 106 -38.14 -1.29 -17.89
CA THR A 106 -39.03 -0.75 -18.91
C THR A 106 -39.36 0.69 -18.53
N ALA A 107 -39.06 1.64 -19.43
CA ALA A 107 -39.38 3.04 -19.22
C ALA A 107 -40.89 3.27 -19.38
N LEU A 108 -41.49 3.97 -18.42
CA LEU A 108 -42.92 4.27 -18.40
C LEU A 108 -43.21 5.65 -18.96
N GLN A 109 -42.41 6.63 -18.52
CA GLN A 109 -42.57 8.05 -18.83
C GLN A 109 -41.25 8.78 -18.59
N PHE A 110 -41.12 9.97 -19.16
CA PHE A 110 -40.14 10.94 -18.70
C PHE A 110 -40.77 12.31 -18.48
N HIS A 111 -40.20 13.09 -17.57
CA HIS A 111 -40.67 14.44 -17.25
C HIS A 111 -39.51 15.36 -16.95
N PHE A 112 -39.81 16.66 -16.84
CA PHE A 112 -38.79 17.70 -16.74
C PHE A 112 -38.91 18.51 -15.44
N HIS A 113 -37.77 18.98 -14.97
CA HIS A 113 -37.62 19.89 -13.86
C HIS A 113 -36.87 21.14 -14.33
N TRP A 114 -37.32 22.32 -13.93
CA TRP A 114 -36.77 23.59 -14.39
C TRP A 114 -36.98 24.74 -13.41
N GLY A 115 -36.10 25.73 -13.51
CA GLY A 115 -36.18 26.97 -12.75
C GLY A 115 -36.97 28.05 -13.48
N ASP A 116 -37.23 29.18 -12.80
CA ASP A 116 -38.01 30.28 -13.38
C ASP A 116 -37.25 31.16 -14.38
N THR A 117 -35.92 31.26 -14.26
CA THR A 117 -35.05 31.99 -15.19
C THR A 117 -33.71 31.28 -15.38
N GLU A 118 -32.95 31.68 -16.42
CA GLU A 118 -31.55 31.24 -16.61
C GLU A 118 -30.67 31.54 -15.38
N HIS A 119 -31.00 32.58 -14.62
CA HIS A 119 -30.26 32.99 -13.42
C HIS A 119 -30.73 32.30 -12.13
N HIS A 120 -31.85 31.56 -12.19
CA HIS A 120 -32.30 30.65 -11.14
C HIS A 120 -32.49 29.24 -11.74
N PRO A 121 -31.38 28.53 -12.04
CA PRO A 121 -31.44 27.18 -12.59
C PRO A 121 -32.28 26.23 -11.72
N GLY A 122 -32.85 25.17 -12.32
CA GLY A 122 -33.77 24.27 -11.63
C GLY A 122 -33.65 22.80 -12.00
N SER A 123 -32.46 22.28 -12.31
CA SER A 123 -32.20 20.84 -12.19
C SER A 123 -32.45 20.41 -10.75
N GLU A 124 -32.92 19.19 -10.50
CA GLU A 124 -33.15 18.73 -9.13
C GLU A 124 -31.82 18.41 -8.44
N HIS A 125 -30.99 17.61 -9.11
CA HIS A 125 -29.63 17.30 -8.67
C HIS A 125 -28.67 18.46 -8.93
N LEU A 126 -27.63 18.51 -8.09
CA LEU A 126 -26.51 19.43 -8.23
C LEU A 126 -25.22 18.63 -8.43
N ILE A 127 -24.23 19.24 -9.07
CA ILE A 127 -22.85 18.74 -9.09
C ILE A 127 -21.95 19.82 -8.51
N GLN A 128 -21.31 19.54 -7.38
CA GLN A 128 -20.44 20.46 -6.66
C GLN A 128 -21.12 21.82 -6.37
N GLY A 129 -22.36 21.75 -5.89
CA GLY A 129 -23.19 22.93 -5.63
C GLY A 129 -23.70 23.65 -6.88
N LYS A 130 -23.27 23.26 -8.09
CA LYS A 130 -23.83 23.80 -9.35
C LYS A 130 -25.17 23.14 -9.63
N ARG A 131 -26.20 23.97 -9.78
CA ARG A 131 -27.50 23.59 -10.35
C ARG A 131 -27.50 23.92 -11.84
N PHE A 132 -28.02 23.02 -12.66
CA PHE A 132 -28.12 23.15 -14.12
C PHE A 132 -29.48 23.75 -14.50
N THR A 133 -29.61 24.30 -15.70
CA THR A 133 -30.84 24.97 -16.13
C THR A 133 -32.09 24.09 -15.93
N MET A 134 -32.00 22.82 -16.33
CA MET A 134 -33.10 21.84 -16.24
C MET A 134 -32.59 20.43 -15.95
N GLU A 135 -33.50 19.50 -15.63
CA GLU A 135 -33.22 18.07 -15.55
C GLU A 135 -34.37 17.24 -16.14
N MET A 136 -34.06 16.16 -16.83
CA MET A 136 -35.04 15.19 -17.34
C MET A 136 -34.93 13.88 -16.57
N HIS A 137 -36.06 13.36 -16.08
CA HIS A 137 -36.15 12.09 -15.36
C HIS A 137 -36.89 11.05 -16.17
N VAL A 138 -36.21 9.96 -16.54
CA VAL A 138 -36.82 8.79 -17.19
C VAL A 138 -37.16 7.76 -16.12
N VAL A 139 -38.46 7.63 -15.81
CA VAL A 139 -38.95 6.74 -14.74
C VAL A 139 -39.24 5.36 -15.30
N SER A 140 -38.61 4.35 -14.70
CA SER A 140 -38.64 2.98 -15.21
C SER A 140 -38.85 1.97 -14.10
N VAL A 141 -39.56 0.89 -14.41
CA VAL A 141 -39.80 -0.22 -13.48
C VAL A 141 -39.15 -1.48 -14.02
N LYS A 142 -38.76 -2.38 -13.12
CA LYS A 142 -38.18 -3.66 -13.49
C LYS A 142 -39.16 -4.46 -14.37
N LYS A 143 -38.67 -5.02 -15.46
CA LYS A 143 -39.49 -5.70 -16.47
C LYS A 143 -40.32 -6.82 -15.84
N GLY A 144 -41.62 -6.80 -16.13
CA GLY A 144 -42.59 -7.77 -15.61
C GLY A 144 -43.14 -7.45 -14.22
N TYR A 145 -42.69 -6.40 -13.55
CA TYR A 145 -43.24 -5.98 -12.28
C TYR A 145 -44.50 -5.13 -12.48
N THR A 146 -45.50 -5.33 -11.61
CA THR A 146 -46.54 -4.34 -11.38
C THR A 146 -45.96 -3.15 -10.62
N LEU A 147 -46.65 -2.01 -10.64
CA LEU A 147 -46.19 -0.83 -9.90
C LEU A 147 -46.12 -1.09 -8.38
N GLU A 148 -47.03 -1.92 -7.84
CA GLU A 148 -47.00 -2.36 -6.44
C GLU A 148 -45.80 -3.25 -6.13
N GLN A 149 -45.44 -4.17 -7.03
CA GLN A 149 -44.23 -4.98 -6.87
C GLN A 149 -42.96 -4.13 -6.97
N ALA A 150 -42.96 -3.13 -7.87
CA ALA A 150 -41.83 -2.23 -8.07
C ALA A 150 -41.59 -1.33 -6.84
N THR A 151 -42.64 -0.88 -6.15
CA THR A 151 -42.48 -0.08 -4.93
C THR A 151 -42.18 -0.91 -3.68
N ALA A 152 -42.45 -2.22 -3.69
CA ALA A 152 -42.08 -3.13 -2.61
C ALA A 152 -40.64 -3.68 -2.73
N ASP A 153 -40.03 -3.58 -3.91
CA ASP A 153 -38.65 -4.00 -4.18
C ASP A 153 -37.71 -2.78 -4.14
N PRO A 154 -36.66 -2.77 -3.29
CA PRO A 154 -35.69 -1.67 -3.22
C PRO A 154 -34.85 -1.49 -4.50
N GLU A 155 -34.93 -2.43 -5.45
CA GLU A 155 -34.37 -2.31 -6.81
C GLU A 155 -35.48 -2.34 -7.88
N GLY A 156 -36.75 -2.18 -7.51
CA GLY A 156 -37.89 -2.27 -8.42
C GLY A 156 -38.07 -1.04 -9.33
N VAL A 157 -37.59 0.13 -8.90
CA VAL A 157 -37.67 1.39 -9.65
C VAL A 157 -36.26 1.92 -9.95
N ALA A 158 -35.99 2.22 -11.22
CA ALA A 158 -34.77 2.88 -11.67
C ALA A 158 -35.14 4.19 -12.38
N VAL A 159 -34.43 5.27 -12.04
CA VAL A 159 -34.61 6.57 -12.69
C VAL A 159 -33.29 7.02 -13.31
N LEU A 160 -33.35 7.37 -14.59
CA LEU A 160 -32.25 8.00 -15.31
C LEU A 160 -32.46 9.52 -15.29
N GLY A 161 -31.53 10.23 -14.65
CA GLY A 161 -31.49 11.69 -14.60
C GLY A 161 -30.50 12.25 -15.63
N PHE A 162 -30.97 13.13 -16.49
CA PHE A 162 -30.16 13.85 -17.47
C PHE A 162 -30.18 15.34 -17.13
N LEU A 163 -29.03 15.88 -16.73
CA LEU A 163 -28.85 17.30 -16.51
C LEU A 163 -28.88 18.01 -17.86
N ILE A 164 -29.52 19.17 -17.94
CA ILE A 164 -29.68 19.95 -19.17
C ILE A 164 -29.21 21.38 -18.92
N GLU A 165 -28.32 21.87 -19.78
CA GLU A 165 -27.75 23.21 -19.70
C GLU A 165 -28.14 24.05 -20.92
N ALA A 166 -28.54 25.29 -20.68
CA ALA A 166 -28.76 26.28 -21.73
C ALA A 166 -27.45 26.71 -22.40
N MET A 167 -27.49 26.87 -23.74
CA MET A 167 -26.42 27.52 -24.50
C MET A 167 -27.02 28.45 -25.56
N ASP A 168 -26.44 29.64 -25.73
CA ASP A 168 -26.87 30.56 -26.80
C ASP A 168 -26.15 30.31 -28.13
N ASN A 169 -24.92 29.79 -28.08
CA ASN A 169 -24.03 29.68 -29.24
C ASN A 169 -24.16 28.34 -30.00
N ILE A 170 -25.30 27.66 -29.90
CA ILE A 170 -25.55 26.38 -30.58
C ILE A 170 -26.77 26.47 -31.49
N ASN A 171 -26.84 25.63 -32.53
CA ASN A 171 -28.02 25.59 -33.38
C ASN A 171 -29.23 25.04 -32.60
N LYS A 172 -30.42 25.60 -32.84
CA LYS A 172 -31.68 25.10 -32.28
C LYS A 172 -31.93 23.68 -32.80
N SER A 173 -31.97 22.70 -31.91
CA SER A 173 -32.33 21.33 -32.25
C SER A 173 -33.76 21.26 -32.77
N GLU A 174 -33.95 20.72 -33.97
CA GLU A 174 -35.28 20.50 -34.58
C GLU A 174 -36.15 19.61 -33.68
N HIS A 175 -35.55 18.59 -33.08
CA HIS A 175 -36.24 17.62 -32.22
C HIS A 175 -36.75 18.26 -30.92
N TRP A 176 -35.93 19.10 -30.28
CA TRP A 176 -36.37 19.91 -29.13
C TRP A 176 -37.42 20.96 -29.54
N GLY A 177 -37.31 21.51 -30.74
CA GLY A 177 -38.33 22.40 -31.32
C GLY A 177 -39.70 21.71 -31.44
N LYS A 178 -39.72 20.49 -32.00
CA LYS A 178 -40.93 19.66 -32.13
C LYS A 178 -41.51 19.25 -30.78
N LEU A 179 -40.67 18.90 -29.80
CA LEU A 179 -41.15 18.58 -28.45
C LEU A 179 -41.79 19.82 -27.80
N THR A 180 -41.10 20.96 -27.82
CA THR A 180 -41.54 22.19 -27.14
C THR A 180 -42.68 22.92 -27.86
N SER A 181 -42.99 22.60 -29.11
CA SER A 181 -44.20 23.09 -29.79
C SER A 181 -45.49 22.52 -29.19
N HIS A 182 -45.40 21.37 -28.52
CA HIS A 182 -46.51 20.71 -27.84
C HIS A 182 -46.62 21.07 -26.34
N LEU A 183 -45.89 22.07 -25.86
CA LEU A 183 -46.09 22.59 -24.51
C LEU A 183 -47.29 23.54 -24.49
N ASN A 184 -48.16 23.41 -23.48
CA ASN A 184 -49.38 24.21 -23.33
C ASN A 184 -49.62 24.59 -21.86
N SER A 185 -50.38 25.66 -21.62
CA SER A 185 -50.67 26.21 -20.28
C SER A 185 -51.82 25.50 -19.56
N SER A 186 -52.69 24.82 -20.31
CA SER A 186 -53.83 24.09 -19.75
C SER A 186 -53.41 22.67 -19.35
N LYS A 187 -53.99 22.12 -18.26
CA LYS A 187 -53.80 20.73 -17.84
C LYS A 187 -54.43 19.77 -18.86
N VAL A 188 -53.74 19.54 -19.98
CA VAL A 188 -54.21 18.80 -21.15
C VAL A 188 -53.15 17.79 -21.57
N THR A 189 -53.60 16.61 -21.98
CA THR A 189 -52.78 15.62 -22.68
C THR A 189 -52.96 15.79 -24.19
N MET A 190 -51.85 15.88 -24.93
CA MET A 190 -51.84 15.99 -26.38
C MET A 190 -51.03 14.84 -26.98
N ASP A 191 -51.55 14.22 -28.03
CA ASP A 191 -50.82 13.18 -28.76
C ASP A 191 -49.53 13.75 -29.34
N LEU A 192 -48.42 13.03 -29.15
CA LEU A 192 -47.13 13.41 -29.70
C LEU A 192 -46.91 12.59 -30.99
N LYS A 193 -47.31 13.14 -32.13
CA LYS A 193 -47.22 12.46 -33.44
C LYS A 193 -45.91 12.71 -34.18
N GLU A 194 -45.01 13.46 -33.57
CA GLU A 194 -43.71 13.83 -34.14
C GLU A 194 -42.74 12.66 -34.04
N ALA A 195 -41.97 12.41 -35.11
CA ALA A 195 -40.94 11.38 -35.14
C ALA A 195 -39.70 11.83 -34.33
N ILE A 196 -39.72 11.61 -33.02
CA ILE A 196 -38.66 11.97 -32.06
C ILE A 196 -38.32 10.74 -31.22
N SER A 197 -37.02 10.44 -31.07
CA SER A 197 -36.52 9.37 -30.21
C SER A 197 -35.83 9.91 -28.94
N MET A 198 -35.52 9.04 -27.98
CA MET A 198 -34.73 9.42 -26.81
C MET A 198 -33.34 9.92 -27.20
N ASN A 199 -32.68 9.26 -28.16
CA ASN A 199 -31.37 9.67 -28.66
C ASN A 199 -31.41 11.05 -29.32
N ASP A 200 -32.50 11.39 -30.01
CA ASP A 200 -32.67 12.72 -30.61
C ASP A 200 -32.74 13.83 -29.54
N LEU A 201 -33.23 13.53 -28.33
CA LEU A 201 -33.34 14.48 -27.22
C LEU A 201 -32.04 14.59 -26.41
N ILE A 202 -31.39 13.46 -26.09
CA ILE A 202 -30.16 13.46 -25.26
C ILE A 202 -28.89 13.71 -26.09
N GLY A 203 -28.94 13.56 -27.41
CA GLY A 203 -27.82 13.83 -28.30
C GLY A 203 -26.60 12.93 -28.03
N ASN A 204 -25.44 13.56 -27.87
CA ASN A 204 -24.14 12.89 -27.78
C ASN A 204 -23.63 12.73 -26.34
N VAL A 205 -24.49 12.79 -25.32
CA VAL A 205 -24.10 12.57 -23.93
C VAL A 205 -23.36 11.24 -23.79
N ASP A 206 -22.19 11.24 -23.14
CA ASP A 206 -21.47 10.01 -22.85
C ASP A 206 -22.18 9.20 -21.75
N LEU A 207 -23.00 8.24 -22.18
CA LEU A 207 -23.76 7.36 -21.29
C LEU A 207 -22.87 6.37 -20.50
N THR A 208 -21.56 6.36 -20.72
CA THR A 208 -20.63 5.60 -19.87
C THR A 208 -20.26 6.34 -18.59
N LYS A 209 -20.50 7.66 -18.51
CA LYS A 209 -20.15 8.52 -17.38
C LYS A 209 -21.37 8.89 -16.56
N PHE A 210 -21.55 8.24 -15.42
CA PHE A 210 -22.70 8.48 -14.54
C PHE A 210 -22.38 8.25 -13.07
N TYR A 211 -23.23 8.83 -12.23
CA TYR A 211 -23.28 8.62 -10.78
C TYR A 211 -24.47 7.73 -10.42
N ARG A 212 -24.30 6.87 -9.41
CA ARG A 212 -25.28 5.89 -8.94
C ARG A 212 -25.45 6.01 -7.42
N TYR A 213 -26.69 6.13 -6.98
CA TYR A 213 -27.03 6.10 -5.55
C TYR A 213 -28.48 5.63 -5.33
N LYS A 214 -28.80 5.23 -4.09
CA LYS A 214 -30.17 4.90 -3.68
C LYS A 214 -30.84 6.12 -3.06
N GLY A 215 -32.08 6.41 -3.42
CA GLY A 215 -32.77 7.58 -2.93
C GLY A 215 -34.28 7.50 -3.01
N SER A 216 -34.92 8.65 -2.87
CA SER A 216 -36.37 8.77 -2.94
C SER A 216 -36.85 9.20 -4.31
N LEU A 217 -38.16 9.10 -4.54
CA LEU A 217 -38.83 9.95 -5.51
C LEU A 217 -38.66 11.43 -5.10
N THR A 218 -38.62 12.31 -6.07
CA THR A 218 -38.52 13.77 -5.89
C THR A 218 -39.89 14.46 -5.91
N THR A 219 -40.95 13.66 -6.00
CA THR A 219 -42.35 14.07 -5.89
C THR A 219 -42.95 13.66 -4.54
N PRO A 220 -44.10 14.23 -4.15
CA PRO A 220 -44.74 13.91 -2.87
C PRO A 220 -44.95 12.42 -2.61
N MET A 221 -45.04 12.09 -1.33
CA MET A 221 -44.85 10.76 -0.72
C MET A 221 -43.39 10.33 -0.59
N CYS A 222 -42.48 10.79 -1.46
CA CYS A 222 -41.03 10.61 -1.35
C CYS A 222 -40.54 9.20 -0.96
N ASN A 223 -41.13 8.17 -1.55
CA ASN A 223 -40.78 6.79 -1.28
C ASN A 223 -39.28 6.54 -1.58
N GLU A 224 -38.53 6.00 -0.61
CA GLU A 224 -37.08 5.70 -0.69
C GLU A 224 -36.78 4.41 -1.46
N VAL A 225 -37.33 4.30 -2.67
CA VAL A 225 -37.34 3.06 -3.48
C VAL A 225 -36.62 3.23 -4.82
N VAL A 226 -35.94 4.37 -5.03
CA VAL A 226 -35.39 4.73 -6.34
C VAL A 226 -33.91 4.42 -6.40
N LEU A 227 -33.52 3.67 -7.44
CA LEU A 227 -32.13 3.54 -7.85
C LEU A 227 -31.79 4.61 -8.90
N TRP A 228 -31.15 5.68 -8.46
CA TRP A 228 -30.81 6.83 -9.30
C TRP A 228 -29.58 6.58 -10.15
N THR A 229 -29.65 6.95 -11.42
CA THR A 229 -28.50 7.08 -12.32
C THR A 229 -28.50 8.50 -12.88
N VAL A 230 -27.57 9.33 -12.43
CA VAL A 230 -27.45 10.72 -12.91
C VAL A 230 -26.25 10.79 -13.85
N PHE A 231 -26.48 11.08 -15.13
CA PHE A 231 -25.41 11.18 -16.11
C PHE A 231 -24.58 12.45 -15.85
N ALA A 232 -23.25 12.28 -15.88
CA ALA A 232 -22.30 13.32 -15.44
C ALA A 232 -22.15 14.45 -16.47
N GLU A 233 -22.33 14.13 -17.76
CA GLU A 233 -22.31 15.10 -18.85
C GLU A 233 -23.70 15.67 -19.10
N PRO A 234 -23.87 17.01 -19.16
CA PRO A 234 -25.16 17.61 -19.44
C PRO A 234 -25.53 17.50 -20.93
N VAL A 235 -26.83 17.49 -21.20
CA VAL A 235 -27.38 17.75 -22.53
C VAL A 235 -27.37 19.27 -22.76
N TYR A 236 -26.77 19.72 -23.85
CA TYR A 236 -26.77 21.13 -24.23
C TYR A 236 -27.95 21.44 -25.15
N VAL A 237 -28.78 22.41 -24.76
CA VAL A 237 -29.97 22.82 -25.52
C VAL A 237 -30.00 24.34 -25.66
N HIS A 238 -30.47 24.83 -26.81
CA HIS A 238 -30.54 26.27 -27.05
C HIS A 238 -31.45 26.94 -26.02
N ALA A 239 -31.01 28.04 -25.40
CA ALA A 239 -31.73 28.75 -24.33
C ALA A 239 -33.20 29.06 -24.67
N ASP A 240 -33.49 29.61 -25.86
CA ASP A 240 -34.86 29.85 -26.37
C ASP A 240 -35.80 28.64 -26.26
N LEU A 241 -35.32 27.43 -26.52
CA LEU A 241 -36.15 26.23 -26.45
C LEU A 241 -36.44 25.84 -25.01
N LEU A 242 -35.48 26.04 -24.09
CA LEU A 242 -35.71 25.81 -22.66
C LEU A 242 -36.66 26.85 -22.08
N GLN A 243 -36.63 28.10 -22.56
CA GLN A 243 -37.56 29.15 -22.14
C GLN A 243 -39.02 28.84 -22.49
N HIS A 244 -39.28 27.95 -23.46
CA HIS A 244 -40.65 27.48 -23.74
C HIS A 244 -41.28 26.73 -22.56
N PHE A 245 -40.50 26.08 -21.69
CA PHE A 245 -41.03 25.37 -20.53
C PHE A 245 -41.77 26.31 -19.58
N PRO A 246 -41.14 27.32 -18.94
CA PRO A 246 -41.86 28.22 -18.06
C PRO A 246 -42.89 29.08 -18.82
N THR A 247 -42.58 29.56 -20.03
CA THR A 247 -43.45 30.51 -20.73
C THR A 247 -44.73 29.89 -21.28
N LYS A 248 -44.67 28.66 -21.82
CA LYS A 248 -45.83 27.98 -22.40
C LYS A 248 -46.61 27.18 -21.37
N THR A 249 -45.96 26.53 -20.40
CA THR A 249 -46.66 25.76 -19.36
C THR A 249 -47.25 26.63 -18.26
N LYS A 250 -46.73 27.85 -18.07
CA LYS A 250 -47.03 28.75 -16.95
C LYS A 250 -46.65 28.18 -15.58
N LEU A 251 -45.73 27.21 -15.55
CA LEU A 251 -45.14 26.68 -14.33
C LEU A 251 -43.74 27.25 -14.13
N SER A 252 -43.41 27.62 -12.90
CA SER A 252 -42.12 28.18 -12.49
C SER A 252 -41.55 27.40 -11.32
N ASN A 253 -40.23 27.24 -11.26
CA ASN A 253 -39.52 26.53 -10.18
C ASN A 253 -40.08 25.12 -9.92
N VAL A 254 -40.12 24.32 -10.98
CA VAL A 254 -40.53 22.92 -10.99
C VAL A 254 -39.34 22.05 -10.55
N TYR A 255 -38.90 22.18 -9.31
CA TYR A 255 -37.84 21.33 -8.75
C TYR A 255 -37.92 21.29 -7.22
N ARG A 256 -37.53 20.16 -6.63
CA ARG A 256 -37.41 20.01 -5.18
C ARG A 256 -36.07 20.60 -4.68
N PRO A 257 -36.05 21.25 -3.51
CA PRO A 257 -34.81 21.64 -2.85
C PRO A 257 -33.87 20.47 -2.59
N LYS A 258 -32.55 20.75 -2.53
CA LYS A 258 -31.52 19.76 -2.18
C LYS A 258 -31.85 19.10 -0.84
N GLN A 259 -31.74 17.78 -0.79
CA GLN A 259 -31.86 16.96 0.41
C GLN A 259 -30.47 16.53 0.89
N GLU A 260 -30.37 16.18 2.17
CA GLU A 260 -29.13 15.67 2.76
C GLU A 260 -28.74 14.30 2.21
N LEU A 261 -27.43 14.06 2.06
CA LEU A 261 -26.94 12.76 1.59
C LEU A 261 -27.18 11.65 2.62
N GLY A 262 -27.31 11.97 3.91
CA GLY A 262 -27.77 11.01 4.93
C GLY A 262 -26.85 9.79 5.12
N GLY A 263 -25.53 9.97 4.97
CA GLY A 263 -24.53 8.90 5.10
C GLY A 263 -24.49 7.90 3.95
N ARG A 264 -25.31 8.10 2.91
CA ARG A 264 -25.27 7.27 1.69
C ARG A 264 -23.98 7.52 0.92
N VAL A 265 -23.52 6.50 0.20
CA VAL A 265 -22.37 6.63 -0.70
C VAL A 265 -22.88 6.80 -2.13
N VAL A 266 -22.36 7.81 -2.82
CA VAL A 266 -22.55 7.98 -4.26
C VAL A 266 -21.39 7.28 -4.96
N HIS A 267 -21.72 6.47 -5.97
CA HIS A 267 -20.74 5.76 -6.78
C HIS A 267 -20.63 6.37 -8.16
N ALA A 268 -19.41 6.50 -8.69
CA ALA A 268 -19.17 6.85 -10.09
C ALA A 268 -18.89 5.60 -10.92
N SER A 269 -19.35 5.60 -12.17
CA SER A 269 -18.90 4.64 -13.18
C SER A 269 -17.41 4.79 -13.48
N PRO A 270 -16.69 3.73 -13.92
CA PRO A 270 -15.25 3.79 -14.18
C PRO A 270 -14.81 4.84 -15.22
N ALA A 271 -15.71 5.28 -16.10
CA ALA A 271 -15.41 6.29 -17.12
C ALA A 271 -15.37 7.72 -16.56
N VAL A 272 -15.90 7.97 -15.35
CA VAL A 272 -15.84 9.30 -14.73
C VAL A 272 -14.47 9.48 -14.10
N GLN A 273 -13.76 10.53 -14.52
CA GLN A 273 -12.52 10.97 -13.88
C GLN A 273 -12.87 11.80 -12.65
N LEU A 274 -12.65 11.24 -11.46
CA LEU A 274 -12.87 11.95 -10.20
C LEU A 274 -11.66 12.83 -9.87
N PRO A 275 -11.87 14.07 -9.36
CA PRO A 275 -10.77 14.89 -8.87
C PRO A 275 -10.13 14.23 -7.64
N PRO A 276 -8.83 14.46 -7.39
CA PRO A 276 -8.19 14.01 -6.15
C PRO A 276 -8.95 14.58 -4.94
N ALA A 277 -9.23 13.75 -3.95
CA ALA A 277 -9.86 14.18 -2.71
C ALA A 277 -9.02 15.26 -2.01
N HIS A 278 -9.66 16.36 -1.59
CA HIS A 278 -8.98 17.53 -1.05
C HIS A 278 -8.65 17.35 0.44
N TRP A 279 -7.36 17.30 0.78
CA TRP A 279 -6.87 17.08 2.14
C TRP A 279 -6.19 18.32 2.71
N CYS A 280 -6.10 18.42 4.04
CA CYS A 280 -5.40 19.52 4.72
C CYS A 280 -4.68 19.03 5.99
N TYR A 281 -3.75 19.84 6.52
CA TYR A 281 -3.08 19.58 7.80
C TYR A 281 -3.88 20.05 9.03
N SER A 282 -4.73 21.06 8.87
CA SER A 282 -5.56 21.57 9.95
C SER A 282 -6.90 22.07 9.43
N ASP A 283 -7.93 21.94 10.26
CA ASP A 283 -9.33 22.31 9.96
C ASP A 283 -9.54 23.84 9.88
N VAL A 284 -8.48 24.64 10.09
CA VAL A 284 -8.57 26.06 10.46
C VAL A 284 -8.40 27.02 9.28
N SER A 285 -8.29 26.53 8.03
CA SER A 285 -8.47 27.44 6.88
C SER A 285 -9.95 27.73 6.69
N HIS A 286 -10.46 28.72 7.45
CA HIS A 286 -11.84 29.21 7.45
C HIS A 286 -12.37 29.78 6.12
N GLN A 287 -11.76 29.45 4.98
CA GLN A 287 -12.31 29.71 3.66
C GLN A 287 -12.07 28.48 2.77
N HIS A 288 -13.11 27.64 2.69
CA HIS A 288 -13.38 26.62 1.67
C HIS A 288 -12.61 25.28 1.75
N GLY A 289 -13.29 24.25 2.25
CA GLY A 289 -13.29 22.94 1.59
C GLY A 289 -12.24 21.90 2.00
N CYS A 290 -11.77 21.83 3.25
CA CYS A 290 -11.03 20.64 3.67
C CYS A 290 -11.98 19.45 3.85
N ASP A 291 -11.93 18.47 2.95
CA ASP A 291 -12.74 17.25 3.04
C ASP A 291 -12.08 16.23 3.99
N TYR A 292 -10.75 16.26 4.15
CA TYR A 292 -9.99 15.29 4.94
C TYR A 292 -8.85 15.93 5.74
N SER A 293 -9.06 16.11 7.05
CA SER A 293 -7.99 16.43 8.02
C SER A 293 -7.15 15.18 8.37
N PRO A 294 -6.00 15.31 9.06
CA PRO A 294 -5.09 14.18 9.29
C PRO A 294 -5.72 12.94 9.93
N ASP A 295 -6.70 13.12 10.82
CA ASP A 295 -7.43 12.02 11.47
C ASP A 295 -8.33 11.25 10.49
N HIS A 296 -8.70 11.88 9.38
CA HIS A 296 -9.55 11.31 8.34
C HIS A 296 -8.79 10.92 7.07
N TRP A 297 -7.48 11.14 6.99
CA TRP A 297 -6.70 10.74 5.80
C TRP A 297 -6.77 9.23 5.53
N GLY A 298 -7.02 8.39 6.54
CA GLY A 298 -7.26 6.95 6.36
C GLY A 298 -8.49 6.62 5.50
N ASN A 299 -9.41 7.58 5.35
CA ASN A 299 -10.64 7.42 4.56
C ASN A 299 -10.47 7.80 3.08
N LEU A 300 -9.32 8.39 2.70
CA LEU A 300 -9.00 8.71 1.32
C LEU A 300 -8.89 7.41 0.50
N ASP A 301 -9.31 7.46 -0.76
CA ASP A 301 -9.17 6.31 -1.65
C ASP A 301 -7.69 5.99 -1.90
N ASN A 302 -7.33 4.70 -1.85
CA ASN A 302 -5.95 4.20 -1.88
C ASN A 302 -5.05 4.77 -0.75
N SER A 303 -5.64 5.16 0.38
CA SER A 303 -4.89 5.60 1.55
C SER A 303 -4.25 4.45 2.31
N PHE A 304 -3.02 4.67 2.75
CA PHE A 304 -2.29 3.84 3.70
C PHE A 304 -2.16 4.54 5.06
N CYS A 305 -2.85 5.66 5.28
CA CYS A 305 -2.68 6.51 6.47
C CYS A 305 -3.14 5.85 7.78
N SER A 306 -3.84 4.72 7.72
CA SER A 306 -4.22 3.87 8.87
C SER A 306 -3.25 2.70 9.11
N GLY A 307 -2.10 2.70 8.44
CA GLY A 307 -1.06 1.68 8.63
C GLY A 307 -0.45 1.66 10.04
N SER A 308 0.39 0.66 10.31
CA SER A 308 1.04 0.46 11.62
C SER A 308 2.45 1.04 11.71
N ARG A 309 3.01 1.52 10.60
CA ARG A 309 4.32 2.17 10.50
C ARG A 309 4.16 3.61 10.02
N GLN A 310 3.19 4.32 10.56
CA GLN A 310 2.92 5.71 10.18
C GLN A 310 3.93 6.69 10.79
N SER A 311 4.17 7.78 10.09
CA SER A 311 5.04 8.90 10.45
C SER A 311 4.24 10.21 10.43
N PRO A 312 4.66 11.26 11.16
CA PRO A 312 5.91 11.39 11.93
C PRO A 312 5.83 10.72 13.31
N LEU A 313 6.96 10.60 14.02
CA LEU A 313 7.02 10.05 15.38
C LEU A 313 7.35 11.12 16.43
N ASP A 314 6.89 10.87 17.66
CA ASP A 314 7.56 11.38 18.86
C ASP A 314 8.67 10.39 19.25
N ILE A 315 9.91 10.80 19.03
CA ILE A 315 11.10 9.98 19.24
C ILE A 315 11.52 10.14 20.70
N SER A 316 11.49 9.04 21.47
CA SER A 316 12.10 9.05 22.79
C SER A 316 13.61 8.80 22.68
N SER A 317 14.41 9.79 23.08
CA SER A 317 15.88 9.72 22.98
C SER A 317 16.48 8.62 23.87
N LYS A 318 15.88 8.39 25.05
CA LYS A 318 16.28 7.35 26.01
C LYS A 318 15.97 5.92 25.55
N ASP A 319 14.92 5.75 24.74
CA ASP A 319 14.48 4.44 24.26
C ASP A 319 15.07 4.12 22.88
N ALA A 320 15.71 5.11 22.23
CA ALA A 320 16.39 4.93 20.96
C ALA A 320 17.62 4.02 21.13
N MET A 321 17.65 2.95 20.33
CA MET A 321 18.71 1.94 20.44
C MET A 321 19.92 2.33 19.60
N VAL A 322 21.10 2.38 20.22
CA VAL A 322 22.35 2.62 19.49
C VAL A 322 22.56 1.51 18.47
N ASN A 323 22.76 1.89 17.21
CA ASN A 323 23.09 0.98 16.13
C ASN A 323 24.45 1.37 15.55
N ASN A 324 25.46 0.54 15.78
CA ASN A 324 26.84 0.78 15.37
C ASN A 324 27.05 0.64 13.84
N TYR A 325 26.05 0.18 13.09
CA TYR A 325 26.07 0.13 11.63
C TYR A 325 25.53 1.41 10.97
N LEU A 326 25.08 2.40 11.76
CA LEU A 326 24.71 3.72 11.28
C LEU A 326 25.98 4.55 11.15
N ASP A 327 26.62 4.44 9.99
CA ASP A 327 27.85 5.12 9.60
C ASP A 327 27.60 6.54 9.08
N ASP A 328 28.64 7.16 8.54
CA ASP A 328 28.55 8.49 7.94
C ASP A 328 27.82 8.45 6.60
N PHE A 329 27.12 9.54 6.29
CA PHE A 329 26.50 9.72 4.98
C PHE A 329 27.51 10.15 3.92
N HIS A 330 27.28 9.69 2.70
CA HIS A 330 27.92 10.20 1.49
C HIS A 330 26.90 11.03 0.71
N PHE A 331 27.08 12.34 0.76
CA PHE A 331 26.30 13.32 0.02
C PHE A 331 27.02 13.70 -1.26
N LYS A 332 26.39 13.50 -2.42
CA LYS A 332 26.95 13.85 -3.71
C LYS A 332 26.17 15.02 -4.31
N ASN A 333 26.90 16.06 -4.70
CA ASN A 333 26.38 17.29 -5.29
C ASN A 333 25.42 18.08 -4.37
N PHE A 334 25.53 17.91 -3.05
CA PHE A 334 24.77 18.75 -2.10
C PHE A 334 25.27 20.20 -2.08
N ASP A 335 26.52 20.42 -2.49
CA ASP A 335 27.22 21.68 -2.62
C ASP A 335 27.05 22.37 -3.99
N ASP A 336 26.43 21.70 -4.96
CA ASP A 336 26.17 22.28 -6.28
C ASP A 336 25.11 23.39 -6.17
N LYS A 337 25.51 24.61 -6.54
CA LYS A 337 24.71 25.83 -6.41
C LYS A 337 23.59 25.97 -7.44
N HIS A 338 23.42 25.00 -8.34
CA HIS A 338 22.41 25.05 -9.40
C HIS A 338 21.45 23.87 -9.35
N VAL A 339 21.37 23.15 -8.23
CA VAL A 339 20.52 21.95 -8.08
C VAL A 339 19.04 22.28 -7.90
N ILE A 340 18.71 23.44 -7.33
CA ILE A 340 17.32 23.87 -7.09
C ILE A 340 16.75 24.43 -8.40
N GLU A 341 15.63 23.88 -8.86
CA GLU A 341 15.01 24.23 -10.14
C GLU A 341 13.78 25.12 -9.97
N LEU A 342 12.85 24.75 -9.09
CA LEU A 342 11.57 25.42 -8.88
C LEU A 342 11.26 25.56 -7.40
N VAL A 343 10.64 26.68 -7.02
CA VAL A 343 9.98 26.87 -5.73
C VAL A 343 8.48 26.92 -5.96
N ILE A 344 7.71 26.12 -5.22
CA ILE A 344 6.29 25.89 -5.45
C ILE A 344 5.52 26.09 -4.14
N ASN A 345 4.48 26.92 -4.18
CA ASN A 345 3.47 26.93 -3.13
C ASN A 345 2.43 25.86 -3.47
N THR A 346 2.44 24.75 -2.74
CA THR A 346 1.54 23.63 -3.02
C THR A 346 0.15 23.80 -2.41
N GLY A 347 -0.06 24.85 -1.60
CA GLY A 347 -1.22 24.98 -0.71
C GLY A 347 -1.10 24.16 0.57
N HIS A 348 -0.10 23.27 0.65
CA HIS A 348 0.17 22.45 1.83
C HIS A 348 1.59 22.64 2.37
N THR A 349 2.51 23.23 1.60
CA THR A 349 3.91 23.48 1.97
C THR A 349 4.58 24.32 0.87
N VAL A 350 5.74 24.89 1.19
CA VAL A 350 6.72 25.41 0.21
C VAL A 350 7.62 24.25 -0.19
N LYS A 351 7.53 23.84 -1.44
CA LYS A 351 8.29 22.73 -2.02
C LYS A 351 9.31 23.23 -3.03
N CYS A 352 10.55 22.81 -2.89
CA CYS A 352 11.66 23.07 -3.80
C CYS A 352 11.98 21.82 -4.62
N MET A 353 11.75 21.87 -5.93
CA MET A 353 12.10 20.76 -6.84
C MET A 353 13.59 20.82 -7.16
N LEU A 354 14.25 19.67 -7.15
CA LEU A 354 15.65 19.52 -7.53
C LEU A 354 15.75 18.99 -8.96
N LYS A 355 16.85 19.34 -9.64
CA LYS A 355 17.16 18.78 -10.95
C LYS A 355 17.28 17.26 -10.87
N GLU A 356 16.62 16.58 -11.79
CA GLU A 356 16.53 15.12 -11.79
C GLU A 356 17.90 14.45 -11.87
N ASN A 357 18.08 13.38 -11.09
CA ASN A 357 19.25 12.49 -11.13
C ASN A 357 20.61 13.17 -10.87
N LEU A 358 20.62 14.37 -10.28
CA LEU A 358 21.85 15.13 -10.02
C LEU A 358 22.39 14.93 -8.60
N VAL A 359 21.51 14.98 -7.60
CA VAL A 359 21.87 14.94 -6.18
C VAL A 359 21.63 13.54 -5.63
N GLU A 360 22.65 12.94 -5.00
CA GLU A 360 22.59 11.56 -4.50
C GLU A 360 22.96 11.46 -3.03
N VAL A 361 22.34 10.51 -2.32
CA VAL A 361 22.61 10.17 -0.93
C VAL A 361 22.86 8.67 -0.84
N SER A 362 23.91 8.29 -0.11
CA SER A 362 24.22 6.91 0.27
C SER A 362 24.96 6.89 1.60
N GLY A 363 25.34 5.71 2.13
CA GLY A 363 25.88 5.61 3.49
C GLY A 363 24.80 5.88 4.54
N GLY A 364 25.19 6.21 5.77
CA GLY A 364 24.26 6.37 6.88
C GLY A 364 23.46 5.11 7.20
N GLY A 365 24.00 3.93 6.91
CA GLY A 365 23.27 2.65 6.94
C GLY A 365 22.11 2.54 5.94
N LEU A 366 22.05 3.38 4.90
CA LEU A 366 21.11 3.21 3.79
C LEU A 366 21.59 2.06 2.89
N GLY A 367 20.77 1.04 2.70
CA GLY A 367 21.13 -0.15 1.91
C GLY A 367 21.21 0.06 0.39
N HIS A 368 20.97 1.28 -0.10
CA HIS A 368 20.95 1.63 -1.52
C HIS A 368 21.45 3.07 -1.73
N VAL A 369 21.75 3.41 -2.99
CA VAL A 369 21.93 4.81 -3.41
C VAL A 369 20.56 5.41 -3.71
N TYR A 370 20.31 6.59 -3.17
CA TYR A 370 19.08 7.35 -3.38
C TYR A 370 19.37 8.64 -4.14
N VAL A 371 18.44 9.06 -4.99
CA VAL A 371 18.46 10.32 -5.73
C VAL A 371 17.46 11.27 -5.08
N ALA A 372 17.90 12.49 -4.74
CA ALA A 372 17.03 13.51 -4.18
C ALA A 372 16.11 14.09 -5.25
N LEU A 373 14.82 14.21 -4.91
CA LEU A 373 13.78 14.70 -5.82
C LEU A 373 13.38 16.13 -5.50
N GLN A 374 13.20 16.40 -4.22
CA GLN A 374 12.69 17.67 -3.71
C GLN A 374 13.04 17.81 -2.23
N PHE A 375 12.99 19.04 -1.75
CA PHE A 375 12.83 19.29 -0.32
C PHE A 375 11.69 20.26 -0.04
N HIS A 376 11.13 20.19 1.16
CA HIS A 376 10.01 21.05 1.58
C HIS A 376 10.05 21.30 3.08
N PHE A 377 9.20 22.23 3.52
CA PHE A 377 9.23 22.78 4.88
C PHE A 377 7.91 22.55 5.61
N HIS A 378 8.03 22.34 6.91
CA HIS A 378 6.95 22.27 7.87
C HIS A 378 7.12 23.39 8.89
N TRP A 379 6.01 24.02 9.27
CA TRP A 379 6.02 25.17 10.17
C TRP A 379 4.74 25.28 10.99
N GLY A 380 4.86 25.89 12.16
CA GLY A 380 3.75 26.25 13.03
C GLY A 380 3.17 27.61 12.66
N ASP A 381 2.21 28.09 13.45
CA ASP A 381 1.83 29.50 13.37
C ASP A 381 3.02 30.41 13.75
N SER A 382 2.99 31.65 13.24
CA SER A 382 3.93 32.75 13.49
C SER A 382 4.17 33.10 14.97
N SER A 383 3.29 32.64 15.86
CA SER A 383 3.37 32.81 17.31
C SER A 383 3.88 31.57 18.06
N SER A 384 4.05 30.44 17.36
CA SER A 384 4.34 29.13 17.93
C SER A 384 5.81 28.73 17.68
N ASN A 385 6.49 28.27 18.73
CA ASN A 385 7.79 27.57 18.61
C ASN A 385 7.62 26.07 18.31
N SER A 386 6.48 25.68 17.74
CA SER A 386 6.08 24.29 17.50
C SER A 386 5.51 24.14 16.09
N GLY A 387 6.29 23.54 15.20
CA GLY A 387 5.98 23.39 13.78
C GLY A 387 6.68 22.27 13.03
N SER A 388 7.67 21.61 13.63
CA SER A 388 8.22 20.35 13.12
C SER A 388 7.15 19.27 13.11
N GLU A 389 7.25 18.31 12.19
CA GLU A 389 6.40 17.13 12.15
C GLU A 389 6.79 16.14 13.24
N HIS A 390 8.09 15.84 13.32
CA HIS A 390 8.65 14.99 14.36
C HIS A 390 8.73 15.73 15.69
N GLN A 391 8.66 14.94 16.77
CA GLN A 391 8.98 15.36 18.12
C GLN A 391 10.18 14.57 18.62
N VAL A 392 10.93 15.17 19.55
CA VAL A 392 11.93 14.46 20.35
C VAL A 392 11.59 14.70 21.81
N ASP A 393 11.37 13.61 22.56
CA ASP A 393 10.92 13.64 23.96
C ASP A 393 9.74 14.61 24.18
N SER A 394 8.71 14.48 23.31
CA SER A 394 7.50 15.29 23.30
C SER A 394 7.70 16.79 23.07
N THR A 395 8.87 17.18 22.53
CA THR A 395 9.19 18.56 22.17
C THR A 395 9.18 18.71 20.65
N ARG A 396 8.45 19.71 20.15
CA ARG A 396 8.48 20.15 18.75
C ARG A 396 9.48 21.28 18.57
N PHE A 397 10.13 21.29 17.42
CA PHE A 397 10.93 22.42 16.96
C PHE A 397 10.05 23.40 16.17
N PRO A 398 10.45 24.67 16.00
CA PRO A 398 9.66 25.65 15.26
C PRO A 398 9.38 25.27 13.81
N MET A 399 10.34 24.62 13.15
CA MET A 399 10.24 24.20 11.74
C MET A 399 10.97 22.87 11.50
N GLU A 400 10.66 22.21 10.39
CA GLU A 400 11.37 21.02 9.93
C GLU A 400 11.46 21.00 8.40
N MET A 401 12.62 20.60 7.88
CA MET A 401 12.88 20.43 6.46
C MET A 401 12.99 18.93 6.13
N HIS A 402 12.25 18.50 5.12
CA HIS A 402 12.32 17.13 4.60
C HIS A 402 12.95 17.13 3.21
N ILE A 403 14.08 16.43 3.05
CA ILE A 403 14.66 16.11 1.74
C ILE A 403 14.19 14.72 1.35
N VAL A 404 13.35 14.63 0.31
CA VAL A 404 12.77 13.38 -0.16
C VAL A 404 13.62 12.80 -1.27
N THR A 405 14.10 11.59 -1.05
CA THR A 405 14.93 10.85 -1.99
C THR A 405 14.28 9.51 -2.35
N LYS A 406 14.46 9.06 -3.60
CA LYS A 406 14.03 7.74 -4.07
C LYS A 406 15.23 6.86 -4.38
N ARG A 407 15.10 5.56 -4.20
CA ARG A 407 16.10 4.60 -4.68
C ARG A 407 16.43 4.85 -6.15
N LYS A 408 17.73 4.91 -6.47
CA LYS A 408 18.23 5.22 -7.81
C LYS A 408 17.79 4.18 -8.85
N ASP A 409 17.69 2.93 -8.44
CA ASP A 409 17.34 1.78 -9.30
C ASP A 409 15.83 1.64 -9.56
N LEU A 410 14.99 2.54 -9.02
CA LEU A 410 13.53 2.45 -9.12
C LEU A 410 12.93 3.70 -9.76
N THR A 411 11.80 3.49 -10.43
CA THR A 411 10.85 4.57 -10.72
C THR A 411 10.16 5.04 -9.43
N LEU A 412 9.57 6.24 -9.44
CA LEU A 412 8.84 6.75 -8.26
C LEU A 412 7.64 5.84 -7.90
N ASP A 413 6.92 5.35 -8.90
CA ASP A 413 5.76 4.46 -8.71
C ASP A 413 6.13 3.11 -8.09
N GLU A 414 7.33 2.61 -8.36
CA GLU A 414 7.88 1.41 -7.71
C GLU A 414 8.40 1.73 -6.30
N ALA A 415 9.05 2.89 -6.13
CA ALA A 415 9.60 3.32 -4.86
C ALA A 415 8.50 3.46 -3.79
N VAL A 416 7.37 4.09 -4.10
CA VAL A 416 6.25 4.26 -3.14
C VAL A 416 5.56 2.94 -2.75
N LYS A 417 5.88 1.82 -3.42
CA LYS A 417 5.33 0.49 -3.15
C LYS A 417 6.32 -0.43 -2.41
N LYS A 418 7.54 0.02 -2.13
CA LYS A 418 8.58 -0.76 -1.43
C LYS A 418 8.91 -0.13 -0.08
N GLY A 419 9.03 -0.94 0.97
CA GLY A 419 9.28 -0.48 2.34
C GLY A 419 10.57 0.35 2.54
N ASN A 420 11.52 0.25 1.61
CA ASN A 420 12.74 1.06 1.57
C ASN A 420 12.91 1.83 0.25
N GLY A 421 11.82 2.03 -0.49
CA GLY A 421 11.85 2.68 -1.80
C GLY A 421 12.22 4.15 -1.72
N LEU A 422 11.91 4.80 -0.61
CA LEU A 422 12.28 6.18 -0.31
C LEU A 422 13.19 6.24 0.91
N ALA A 423 14.07 7.24 0.93
CA ALA A 423 14.76 7.68 2.14
C ALA A 423 14.48 9.17 2.32
N VAL A 424 14.02 9.56 3.51
CA VAL A 424 13.72 10.95 3.81
C VAL A 424 14.66 11.43 4.90
N LEU A 425 15.37 12.52 4.61
CA LEU A 425 16.27 13.19 5.52
C LEU A 425 15.52 14.37 6.15
N ALA A 426 15.33 14.32 7.45
CA ALA A 426 14.61 15.32 8.23
C ALA A 426 15.60 16.14 9.07
N PHE A 427 15.56 17.46 8.89
CA PHE A 427 16.35 18.43 9.65
C PHE A 427 15.41 19.34 10.42
N PHE A 428 15.54 19.35 11.75
CA PHE A 428 14.90 20.38 12.56
C PHE A 428 15.48 21.75 12.26
N ILE A 429 14.68 22.80 12.39
CA ILE A 429 15.10 24.18 12.20
C ILE A 429 14.67 24.97 13.44
N GLU A 430 15.61 25.71 14.02
CA GLU A 430 15.40 26.55 15.20
C GLU A 430 15.96 27.97 15.01
N ASP A 431 15.56 28.88 15.89
CA ASP A 431 15.90 30.28 15.79
C ASP A 431 17.29 30.59 16.39
N GLU A 432 18.13 31.28 15.62
CA GLU A 432 19.40 31.80 16.10
C GLU A 432 19.61 33.27 15.70
N PRO A 433 20.18 34.13 16.57
CA PRO A 433 20.42 35.54 16.24
C PRO A 433 21.46 35.79 15.12
N SER A 434 22.31 34.82 14.78
CA SER A 434 23.37 34.99 13.76
C SER A 434 23.84 33.68 13.10
N PRO A 435 22.98 32.99 12.33
CA PRO A 435 23.30 31.70 11.73
C PRO A 435 24.31 31.81 10.58
N SER A 436 25.14 30.78 10.37
CA SER A 436 26.10 30.72 9.25
C SER A 436 25.42 30.62 7.87
N SER A 437 24.20 30.08 7.81
CA SER A 437 23.39 29.91 6.59
C SER A 437 22.54 31.15 6.20
N LYS A 438 22.71 32.27 6.90
CA LYS A 438 21.82 33.45 6.82
C LYS A 438 21.56 33.95 5.40
N GLU A 439 22.58 34.02 4.54
CA GLU A 439 22.43 34.54 3.18
C GLU A 439 21.65 33.59 2.27
N ALA A 440 21.86 32.28 2.38
CA ALA A 440 21.13 31.28 1.61
C ALA A 440 19.62 31.31 1.92
N TRP A 441 19.26 31.41 3.20
CA TRP A 441 17.87 31.53 3.64
C TRP A 441 17.21 32.84 3.24
N LYS A 442 17.94 33.97 3.24
CA LYS A 442 17.43 35.24 2.69
C LYS A 442 17.09 35.10 1.20
N LEU A 443 18.00 34.51 0.43
CA LEU A 443 17.79 34.29 -1.01
C LEU A 443 16.59 33.38 -1.27
N LEU A 444 16.45 32.27 -0.52
CA LEU A 444 15.31 31.37 -0.64
C LEU A 444 13.99 32.06 -0.28
N THR A 445 13.94 32.74 0.87
CA THR A 445 12.70 33.36 1.38
C THR A 445 12.22 34.54 0.55
N ASN A 446 13.09 35.20 -0.22
CA ASN A 446 12.67 36.20 -1.21
C ASN A 446 11.69 35.65 -2.27
N TYR A 447 11.74 34.35 -2.54
CA TYR A 447 10.81 33.72 -3.50
C TYR A 447 9.41 33.55 -2.92
N LEU A 448 9.24 33.51 -1.59
CA LEU A 448 7.91 33.35 -0.98
C LEU A 448 6.93 34.45 -1.38
N SER A 449 7.42 35.68 -1.55
CA SER A 449 6.58 36.80 -2.01
C SER A 449 6.22 36.71 -3.50
N LYS A 450 6.87 35.84 -4.27
CA LYS A 450 6.62 35.61 -5.70
C LYS A 450 5.65 34.44 -5.96
N ILE A 451 5.29 33.67 -4.92
CA ILE A 451 4.37 32.52 -5.01
C ILE A 451 3.21 32.62 -3.98
N PRO A 452 2.46 33.73 -3.95
CA PRO A 452 1.49 34.01 -2.87
C PRO A 452 0.28 33.08 -2.85
N HIS A 453 -0.05 32.39 -3.96
CA HIS A 453 -1.25 31.55 -4.06
C HIS A 453 -0.92 30.07 -4.27
N THR A 454 -1.80 29.20 -3.80
CA THR A 454 -1.74 27.75 -4.03
C THR A 454 -1.60 27.42 -5.52
N GLY A 455 -0.66 26.54 -5.85
CA GLY A 455 -0.32 26.15 -7.22
C GLY A 455 0.67 27.09 -7.92
N ASN A 456 0.99 28.26 -7.35
CA ASN A 456 2.02 29.12 -7.91
C ASN A 456 3.40 28.44 -7.82
N ASN A 457 4.20 28.61 -8.86
CA ASN A 457 5.58 28.18 -8.91
C ASN A 457 6.46 29.27 -9.52
N MET A 458 7.76 29.21 -9.23
CA MET A 458 8.75 30.10 -9.80
C MET A 458 10.08 29.37 -10.00
N THR A 459 10.71 29.56 -11.15
CA THR A 459 12.08 29.09 -11.41
C THR A 459 13.04 29.73 -10.43
N PHE A 460 13.89 28.91 -9.81
CA PHE A 460 14.88 29.38 -8.85
C PHE A 460 16.18 29.73 -9.58
N SER A 461 16.57 31.01 -9.56
CA SER A 461 17.74 31.50 -10.32
C SER A 461 18.95 31.84 -9.43
N GLU A 462 18.83 31.71 -8.10
CA GLU A 462 19.92 32.02 -7.19
C GLU A 462 20.95 30.89 -7.14
N LYS A 463 22.20 31.25 -6.84
CA LYS A 463 23.30 30.29 -6.65
C LYS A 463 23.33 29.78 -5.20
N VAL A 464 22.35 28.95 -4.86
CA VAL A 464 22.19 28.36 -3.53
C VAL A 464 22.16 26.84 -3.66
N SER A 465 23.04 26.17 -2.91
CA SER A 465 23.09 24.72 -2.78
C SER A 465 22.30 24.22 -1.55
N ILE A 466 22.15 22.90 -1.41
CA ILE A 466 21.53 22.32 -0.21
C ILE A 466 22.46 22.53 1.01
N ASP A 467 23.77 22.37 0.83
CA ASP A 467 24.75 22.61 1.90
C ASP A 467 24.75 24.09 2.36
N ASP A 468 24.58 25.05 1.44
CA ASP A 468 24.44 26.47 1.82
C ASP A 468 23.23 26.71 2.75
N LEU A 469 22.14 25.94 2.59
CA LEU A 469 20.94 26.03 3.44
C LEU A 469 21.09 25.31 4.78
N LEU A 470 21.76 24.14 4.77
CA LEU A 470 21.98 23.34 5.99
C LEU A 470 23.08 23.91 6.88
N GLY A 471 24.03 24.66 6.32
CA GLY A 471 25.16 25.23 7.06
C GLY A 471 26.04 24.16 7.69
N ASP A 472 26.54 24.44 8.90
CA ASP A 472 27.48 23.58 9.62
C ASP A 472 26.81 22.53 10.52
N VAL A 473 25.55 22.19 10.23
CA VAL A 473 24.78 21.22 11.03
C VAL A 473 25.48 19.87 11.08
N ASP A 474 25.55 19.25 12.27
CA ASP A 474 26.13 17.92 12.44
C ASP A 474 25.23 16.85 11.81
N ARG A 475 25.79 16.21 10.77
CA ARG A 475 25.15 15.14 9.99
C ARG A 475 25.61 13.73 10.41
N GLY A 476 26.43 13.60 11.45
CA GLY A 476 26.84 12.31 12.02
C GLY A 476 25.88 11.79 13.10
N SER A 477 25.14 12.68 13.75
CA SER A 477 24.22 12.33 14.85
C SER A 477 22.75 12.36 14.40
N TYR A 478 22.12 11.17 14.33
CA TYR A 478 20.74 11.04 13.84
C TYR A 478 19.98 9.87 14.46
N TYR A 479 18.66 9.89 14.28
CA TYR A 479 17.76 8.77 14.51
C TYR A 479 17.36 8.10 13.19
N ARG A 480 17.13 6.79 13.23
CA ARG A 480 16.76 5.97 12.06
C ARG A 480 15.56 5.09 12.38
N TYR A 481 14.54 5.12 11.52
CA TYR A 481 13.41 4.21 11.62
C TYR A 481 12.70 4.03 10.27
N ASN A 482 11.96 2.94 10.10
CA ASN A 482 11.11 2.73 8.92
C ASN A 482 9.70 3.26 9.18
N GLY A 483 9.17 4.03 8.25
CA GLY A 483 7.90 4.73 8.43
C GLY A 483 7.19 5.03 7.11
N SER A 484 6.22 5.94 7.20
CA SER A 484 5.43 6.38 6.07
C SER A 484 5.87 7.75 5.55
N LEU A 485 5.37 8.12 4.38
CA LEU A 485 5.23 9.55 4.08
C LEU A 485 4.31 10.20 5.11
N THR A 486 4.55 11.49 5.39
CA THR A 486 3.75 12.31 6.32
C THR A 486 2.63 13.08 5.63
N THR A 487 2.39 12.79 4.35
CA THR A 487 1.29 13.30 3.52
C THR A 487 0.54 12.14 2.88
N PRO A 488 -0.73 12.31 2.51
CA PRO A 488 -1.47 11.31 1.74
C PRO A 488 -0.73 10.91 0.45
N SER A 489 -0.67 9.62 0.11
CA SER A 489 -1.41 8.48 0.69
C SER A 489 -0.76 7.81 1.91
N CYS A 490 0.26 8.38 2.54
CA CYS A 490 0.98 7.83 3.69
C CYS A 490 1.58 6.43 3.46
N ASN A 491 2.13 6.20 2.28
CA ASN A 491 2.81 4.95 1.93
C ASN A 491 3.92 4.65 2.94
N GLU A 492 3.90 3.45 3.55
CA GLU A 492 4.93 2.92 4.46
C GLU A 492 6.20 2.48 3.71
N ALA A 493 6.77 3.41 2.93
CA ALA A 493 7.84 3.18 1.97
C ALA A 493 9.15 3.91 2.34
N VAL A 494 9.18 4.56 3.52
CA VAL A 494 10.21 5.53 3.88
C VAL A 494 11.17 4.98 4.92
N VAL A 495 12.47 5.06 4.63
CA VAL A 495 13.54 5.00 5.62
C VAL A 495 13.82 6.41 6.13
N TRP A 496 13.36 6.73 7.34
CA TRP A 496 13.54 8.04 7.95
C TRP A 496 14.92 8.19 8.57
N THR A 497 15.55 9.34 8.33
CA THR A 497 16.74 9.81 9.04
C THR A 497 16.42 11.17 9.63
N VAL A 498 16.34 11.26 10.96
CA VAL A 498 16.03 12.52 11.66
C VAL A 498 17.30 13.01 12.35
N PHE A 499 17.90 14.09 11.87
CA PHE A 499 19.14 14.64 12.42
C PHE A 499 18.88 15.32 13.76
N LYS A 500 19.76 15.06 14.74
CA LYS A 500 19.55 15.54 16.12
C LYS A 500 19.83 17.03 16.30
N HIS A 501 20.77 17.55 15.53
CA HIS A 501 21.15 18.97 15.57
C HIS A 501 20.29 19.76 14.59
N ALA A 502 19.74 20.86 15.05
CA ALA A 502 18.90 21.72 14.24
C ALA A 502 19.74 22.65 13.35
N VAL A 503 19.21 22.93 12.16
CA VAL A 503 19.68 23.98 11.28
C VAL A 503 19.27 25.32 11.89
N GLN A 504 20.26 26.18 12.09
CA GLN A 504 20.04 27.49 12.69
C GLN A 504 19.58 28.48 11.62
N VAL A 505 18.46 29.18 11.85
CA VAL A 505 17.88 30.15 10.92
C VAL A 505 17.44 31.41 11.67
N ASP A 506 17.54 32.57 11.02
CA ASP A 506 17.08 33.83 11.59
C ASP A 506 15.55 33.81 11.74
N HIS A 507 15.04 34.07 12.94
CA HIS A 507 13.61 34.05 13.26
C HIS A 507 12.76 34.89 12.30
N SER A 508 13.30 36.02 11.83
CA SER A 508 12.57 36.90 10.91
C SER A 508 12.32 36.24 9.55
N LEU A 509 13.21 35.35 9.11
CA LEU A 509 13.07 34.59 7.88
C LEU A 509 12.11 33.41 8.04
N MET A 510 12.15 32.72 9.17
CA MET A 510 11.23 31.63 9.50
C MET A 510 9.77 32.11 9.51
N LYS A 511 9.52 33.29 10.08
CA LYS A 511 8.18 33.90 10.08
C LYS A 511 7.62 34.22 8.70
N LEU A 512 8.46 34.34 7.66
CA LEU A 512 7.97 34.60 6.31
C LEU A 512 7.14 33.44 5.76
N PHE A 513 7.36 32.19 6.21
CA PHE A 513 6.59 31.03 5.75
C PHE A 513 5.08 31.16 6.07
N PRO A 514 4.64 31.20 7.33
CA PRO A 514 3.21 31.35 7.64
C PRO A 514 2.66 32.69 7.13
N THR A 515 3.44 33.78 7.22
CA THR A 515 2.94 35.13 6.90
C THR A 515 2.76 35.36 5.40
N LYS A 516 3.65 34.83 4.55
CA LYS A 516 3.57 35.00 3.09
C LYS A 516 2.68 33.96 2.42
N MET A 517 2.60 32.75 2.96
CA MET A 517 1.78 31.68 2.39
C MET A 517 0.31 31.78 2.78
N GLY A 518 -0.02 32.44 3.90
CA GLY A 518 -1.40 32.61 4.35
C GLY A 518 -2.01 31.37 4.99
N TYR A 519 -1.21 30.35 5.27
CA TYR A 519 -1.61 29.15 6.00
C TYR A 519 -0.55 28.74 7.04
N HIS A 520 -1.01 28.12 8.12
CA HIS A 520 -0.24 27.81 9.32
C HIS A 520 -0.48 26.37 9.78
N ASN A 521 0.32 25.89 10.73
CA ASN A 521 0.27 24.51 11.25
C ASN A 521 0.39 23.46 10.13
N VAL A 522 1.47 23.58 9.36
CA VAL A 522 1.84 22.71 8.24
C VAL A 522 2.60 21.51 8.79
N TYR A 523 1.92 20.67 9.57
CA TYR A 523 2.50 19.43 10.09
C TYR A 523 1.40 18.43 10.45
N ARG A 524 1.70 17.15 10.30
CA ARG A 524 0.86 16.04 10.74
C ARG A 524 1.08 15.78 12.24
N PRO A 525 0.03 15.43 13.01
CA PRO A 525 0.20 14.90 14.35
C PRO A 525 1.11 13.66 14.39
N THR A 526 1.86 13.50 15.48
CA THR A 526 2.73 12.33 15.67
C THR A 526 1.91 11.05 15.77
N GLN A 527 2.44 10.00 15.17
CA GLN A 527 1.82 8.70 15.03
C GLN A 527 2.39 7.72 16.07
N LYS A 528 1.64 6.67 16.38
CA LYS A 528 2.06 5.68 17.37
C LYS A 528 3.29 4.91 16.90
N LEU A 529 4.26 4.71 17.79
CA LEU A 529 5.45 3.91 17.50
C LEU A 529 5.13 2.46 17.13
N HIS A 530 4.09 1.88 17.75
CA HIS A 530 3.75 0.46 17.66
C HIS A 530 4.95 -0.43 18.02
N ASN A 531 5.22 -1.48 17.24
CA ASN A 531 6.31 -2.42 17.50
C ASN A 531 7.61 -2.03 16.79
N ARG A 532 7.75 -0.78 16.35
CA ARG A 532 8.96 -0.30 15.68
C ARG A 532 10.00 0.12 16.70
N THR A 533 11.26 -0.14 16.36
CA THR A 533 12.42 0.39 17.09
C THR A 533 12.92 1.64 16.37
N VAL A 534 13.17 2.70 17.14
CA VAL A 534 13.97 3.84 16.67
C VAL A 534 15.42 3.55 17.00
N TYR A 535 16.28 3.58 16.00
CA TYR A 535 17.72 3.47 16.18
C TYR A 535 18.36 4.85 16.28
N THR A 536 19.53 4.94 16.87
CA THR A 536 20.35 6.14 16.85
C THR A 536 21.79 5.83 16.45
N SER A 537 22.42 6.72 15.69
CA SER A 537 23.85 6.57 15.39
C SER A 537 24.66 6.61 16.68
N ALA A 538 25.74 5.83 16.72
CA ALA A 538 26.67 5.90 17.84
C ALA A 538 27.19 7.34 17.90
N ALA A 539 27.02 8.00 19.05
CA ALA A 539 27.60 9.32 19.22
C ALA A 539 29.08 9.23 18.88
N SER A 540 29.58 10.18 18.08
CA SER A 540 31.01 10.37 17.77
C SER A 540 31.81 10.78 19.02
N GLY A 541 31.56 10.15 20.17
CA GLY A 541 32.19 10.39 21.45
C GLY A 541 33.64 9.91 21.53
N VAL A 542 34.19 9.36 20.45
CA VAL A 542 35.60 8.92 20.41
C VAL A 542 36.55 10.05 19.96
N HIS A 543 36.03 11.23 19.59
CA HIS A 543 36.88 12.39 19.25
C HIS A 543 36.92 13.51 20.30
N GLN A 544 36.01 13.49 21.29
CA GLN A 544 36.02 14.53 22.33
C GLN A 544 36.91 14.16 23.53
N TYR A 545 37.14 12.88 23.81
CA TYR A 545 38.11 12.46 24.83
C TYR A 545 39.55 12.43 24.33
N THR A 546 39.81 12.20 23.04
CA THR A 546 41.15 12.34 22.45
C THR A 546 41.59 13.80 22.35
N LEU A 547 40.67 14.73 22.07
CA LEU A 547 41.00 16.16 22.12
C LEU A 547 41.16 16.68 23.56
N LEU A 548 40.38 16.18 24.53
CA LEU A 548 40.57 16.52 25.94
C LEU A 548 41.87 15.90 26.51
N LEU A 549 42.25 14.70 26.09
CA LEU A 549 43.53 14.07 26.44
C LEU A 549 44.72 14.73 25.72
N LEU A 550 44.54 15.25 24.50
CA LEU A 550 45.55 16.03 23.79
C LEU A 550 45.68 17.46 24.33
N LEU A 551 44.58 18.10 24.77
CA LEU A 551 44.59 19.41 25.43
C LEU A 551 45.08 19.34 26.90
N LEU A 552 44.89 18.21 27.57
CA LEU A 552 45.54 17.95 28.87
C LEU A 552 47.04 17.63 28.73
N SER A 553 47.49 17.16 27.56
CA SER A 553 48.92 16.97 27.26
C SER A 553 49.65 18.27 26.87
N SER A 554 48.96 19.29 26.35
CA SER A 554 49.54 20.60 26.05
C SER A 554 49.52 21.56 27.26
N ALA A 555 48.62 21.37 28.22
CA ALA A 555 48.65 22.08 29.51
C ALA A 555 49.77 21.61 30.45
N GLN A 556 50.21 20.35 30.35
CA GLN A 556 51.36 19.85 31.13
C GLN A 556 52.72 20.23 30.53
N LEU A 557 52.80 20.53 29.23
CA LEU A 557 54.05 20.98 28.60
C LEU A 557 54.32 22.48 28.80
N MET A 558 53.30 23.29 29.14
CA MET A 558 53.48 24.70 29.54
C MET A 558 53.76 24.88 31.03
N PHE A 559 53.35 23.95 31.90
CA PHE A 559 53.77 23.95 33.31
C PHE A 559 55.20 23.42 33.50
N PHE A 560 55.67 22.50 32.65
CA PHE A 560 57.07 22.02 32.72
C PHE A 560 58.11 23.02 32.18
N LYS A 561 57.73 23.98 31.32
CA LYS A 561 58.63 25.09 30.95
C LYS A 561 58.67 26.22 31.98
N ALA A 562 57.58 26.52 32.68
CA ALA A 562 57.55 27.55 33.72
C ALA A 562 58.23 27.11 35.04
N VAL A 563 58.24 25.81 35.35
CA VAL A 563 58.94 25.28 36.54
C VAL A 563 60.46 25.10 36.29
N ILE A 564 60.88 24.88 35.05
CA ILE A 564 62.32 24.78 34.69
C ILE A 564 63.03 26.16 34.66
N GLU A 565 62.32 27.26 34.40
CA GLU A 565 62.91 28.61 34.48
C GLU A 565 62.93 29.19 35.92
N THR A 566 62.13 28.65 36.84
CA THR A 566 62.00 29.16 38.23
C THR A 566 62.72 28.30 39.28
N GLN A 567 63.51 27.32 38.86
CA GLN A 567 64.43 26.54 39.73
C GLN A 567 65.91 26.71 39.32
N ARG A 568 66.23 27.73 38.51
CA ARG A 568 67.62 28.16 38.22
C ARG A 568 68.15 29.24 39.17
N GLN A 569 67.47 29.47 40.30
CA GLN A 569 67.92 30.46 41.30
C GLN A 569 68.02 29.98 42.76
N VAL A 570 67.71 28.73 43.10
CA VAL A 570 67.93 28.26 44.48
C VAL A 570 68.34 26.79 44.50
N GLN A 571 69.63 26.52 44.29
CA GLN A 571 70.33 25.41 44.94
C GLN A 571 71.83 25.70 44.98
N SER A 572 72.26 26.35 46.06
CA SER A 572 73.57 26.08 46.62
C SER A 572 73.45 24.83 47.51
N GLN A 573 74.45 23.96 47.37
CA GLN A 573 74.93 23.00 48.37
C GLN A 573 74.20 21.64 48.56
N CYS A 574 75.05 20.61 48.44
CA CYS A 574 75.11 19.36 49.21
C CYS A 574 74.33 18.11 48.74
N ILE A 575 75.05 17.27 47.98
CA ILE A 575 75.61 15.95 48.37
C ILE A 575 74.69 14.87 49.03
N SER A 576 74.71 13.70 48.38
CA SER A 576 74.70 12.30 48.88
C SER A 576 73.41 11.45 48.95
N ALA A 577 73.48 10.37 48.16
CA ALA A 577 73.30 8.94 48.51
C ALA A 577 71.91 8.29 48.68
N SER A 578 71.77 7.15 47.95
CA SER A 578 71.12 5.86 48.35
C SER A 578 69.58 5.85 48.48
N ALA A 579 68.78 4.82 48.17
CA ALA A 579 68.82 3.52 47.47
C ALA A 579 67.39 2.89 47.63
N HIS A 580 67.10 1.81 46.89
CA HIS A 580 65.93 0.87 46.94
C HIS A 580 64.65 1.24 46.17
N ARG A 581 64.22 0.51 45.11
CA ARG A 581 63.62 -0.87 44.98
C ARG A 581 62.34 -1.03 45.80
N ASP A 582 61.20 -1.55 45.33
CA ASP A 582 60.85 -2.49 44.25
C ASP A 582 59.32 -2.40 43.94
N THR A 583 58.85 -3.21 42.97
CA THR A 583 57.46 -3.52 42.47
C THR A 583 56.97 -2.69 41.27
N MET A 584 56.44 -3.21 40.15
CA MET A 584 56.00 -4.55 39.73
C MET A 584 55.89 -4.61 38.16
N ILE A 585 56.35 -5.71 37.58
CA ILE A 585 55.74 -6.55 36.50
C ILE A 585 55.39 -5.95 35.11
N TRP A 586 56.27 -6.28 34.14
CA TRP A 586 56.07 -6.82 32.78
C TRP A 586 54.88 -6.41 31.90
N LEU A 587 55.18 -5.74 30.76
CA LEU A 587 54.71 -6.11 29.40
C LEU A 587 55.40 -5.22 28.34
N LEU A 588 56.45 -5.73 27.69
CA LEU A 588 57.04 -5.15 26.47
C LEU A 588 57.70 -6.26 25.65
N VAL A 589 56.99 -6.78 24.65
CA VAL A 589 57.61 -7.34 23.43
C VAL A 589 56.65 -7.14 22.26
N GLY A 590 57.12 -6.46 21.20
CA GLY A 590 56.76 -6.83 19.83
C GLY A 590 55.90 -5.88 19.01
N VAL A 591 56.27 -4.60 18.89
CA VAL A 591 55.94 -3.81 17.69
C VAL A 591 57.21 -3.72 16.84
N VAL A 592 57.17 -4.31 15.65
CA VAL A 592 57.82 -3.94 14.38
C VAL A 592 57.98 -5.23 13.56
N LEU A 593 57.12 -5.41 12.57
CA LEU A 593 57.49 -5.80 11.20
C LEU A 593 56.27 -5.78 10.27
N CYS A 594 56.52 -5.29 9.05
CA CYS A 594 55.67 -5.30 7.85
C CYS A 594 54.59 -4.21 7.69
N VAL A 595 55.08 -3.02 7.33
CA VAL A 595 54.43 -2.15 6.34
C VAL A 595 54.90 -2.59 4.95
N THR A 596 54.01 -3.17 4.14
CA THR A 596 53.96 -3.04 2.66
C THR A 596 52.60 -3.54 2.13
N SER A 597 51.69 -2.60 1.81
CA SER A 597 50.64 -2.52 0.75
C SER A 597 49.65 -3.69 0.48
N PRO A 598 48.43 -3.49 -0.12
CA PRO A 598 47.78 -2.26 -0.57
C PRO A 598 46.30 -2.06 -0.10
N LEU A 599 45.79 -0.85 -0.38
CA LEU A 599 44.39 -0.43 -0.40
C LEU A 599 43.43 -1.51 -0.94
N ALA A 600 42.35 -1.78 -0.21
CA ALA A 600 41.18 -2.48 -0.73
C ALA A 600 39.91 -1.70 -0.36
N GLN A 601 39.06 -1.50 -1.38
CA GLN A 601 37.84 -0.72 -1.38
C GLN A 601 36.82 -1.20 -0.32
N GLY A 602 36.21 -0.27 0.41
CA GLY A 602 35.07 -0.54 1.28
C GLY A 602 33.80 -0.77 0.46
N ALA A 603 33.41 -2.04 0.34
CA ALA A 603 32.13 -2.48 -0.22
C ALA A 603 31.03 -2.38 0.85
N THR A 604 29.86 -1.89 0.43
CA THR A 604 28.62 -1.78 1.21
C THR A 604 28.11 -3.17 1.63
N GLU A 605 28.00 -3.49 2.92
CA GLU A 605 27.53 -4.82 3.36
C GLU A 605 26.00 -4.91 3.51
N THR A 606 25.42 -5.79 2.70
CA THR A 606 24.12 -6.45 2.88
C THR A 606 24.06 -7.24 4.20
N PHE A 607 22.88 -7.45 4.81
CA PHE A 607 22.69 -8.34 5.97
C PHE A 607 23.40 -9.69 5.74
N HIS A 608 24.61 -9.81 6.29
CA HIS A 608 25.44 -10.98 6.10
C HIS A 608 25.05 -12.03 7.12
N TRP A 609 24.68 -13.20 6.61
CA TRP A 609 24.32 -14.34 7.43
C TRP A 609 25.00 -15.58 6.87
N CYS A 610 25.21 -16.55 7.76
CA CYS A 610 25.87 -17.79 7.43
C CYS A 610 25.37 -18.91 8.35
N TYR A 611 25.86 -20.13 8.13
CA TYR A 611 25.66 -21.25 9.07
C TYR A 611 26.95 -21.65 9.81
N HIS A 612 28.12 -21.29 9.27
CA HIS A 612 29.40 -21.84 9.68
C HIS A 612 30.18 -20.95 10.67
N ASP A 613 29.90 -19.65 10.72
CA ASP A 613 30.59 -18.69 11.58
C ASP A 613 29.67 -18.25 12.73
N PRO A 614 30.06 -18.46 14.00
CA PRO A 614 29.28 -18.07 15.18
C PRO A 614 28.88 -16.60 15.23
N THR A 615 29.57 -15.72 14.51
CA THR A 615 29.23 -14.31 14.44
C THR A 615 27.99 -14.05 13.57
N CYS A 616 27.70 -14.90 12.59
CA CYS A 616 26.58 -14.77 11.66
C CYS A 616 25.65 -16.01 11.57
N ASP A 617 25.87 -17.01 12.43
CA ASP A 617 25.09 -18.24 12.50
C ASP A 617 23.65 -18.05 13.00
N ASP A 618 22.88 -19.13 12.98
CA ASP A 618 21.46 -19.12 13.33
C ASP A 618 21.13 -18.78 14.79
N SER A 619 22.09 -18.80 15.71
CA SER A 619 21.89 -18.27 17.08
C SER A 619 21.89 -16.77 17.11
N THR A 620 22.56 -16.14 16.16
CA THR A 620 22.61 -14.68 16.07
C THR A 620 21.41 -14.12 15.31
N TRP A 621 20.69 -14.93 14.52
CA TRP A 621 19.56 -14.43 13.74
C TRP A 621 18.42 -13.85 14.59
N PRO A 622 18.01 -14.44 15.74
CA PRO A 622 17.05 -13.80 16.65
C PRO A 622 17.56 -12.49 17.27
N LEU A 623 18.88 -12.25 17.30
CA LEU A 623 19.47 -11.00 17.79
C LEU A 623 19.55 -9.95 16.67
N ARG A 624 19.91 -10.37 15.45
CA ARG A 624 20.16 -9.50 14.29
C ARG A 624 18.89 -9.22 13.46
N ALA A 625 17.89 -10.10 13.52
CA ALA A 625 16.60 -10.03 12.84
C ALA A 625 15.46 -10.36 13.83
N ALA A 626 15.51 -9.76 15.03
CA ALA A 626 14.65 -10.06 16.17
C ALA A 626 13.15 -10.00 15.86
N GLN A 627 12.73 -9.10 14.96
CA GLN A 627 11.33 -8.93 14.58
C GLN A 627 10.68 -10.21 14.04
N PHE A 628 11.47 -11.07 13.39
CA PHE A 628 10.93 -12.25 12.72
C PHE A 628 11.57 -13.55 13.21
N CYS A 629 12.87 -13.57 13.48
CA CYS A 629 13.57 -14.79 13.88
C CYS A 629 13.36 -15.16 15.35
N ASN A 630 12.75 -14.27 16.16
CA ASN A 630 12.30 -14.54 17.53
C ASN A 630 10.77 -14.76 17.62
N GLY A 631 10.14 -15.13 16.50
CA GLY A 631 8.70 -15.39 16.45
C GLY A 631 8.26 -16.63 17.25
N SER A 632 6.94 -16.76 17.46
CA SER A 632 6.34 -17.88 18.21
C SER A 632 6.06 -19.13 17.37
N ARG A 633 6.07 -19.02 16.04
CA ARG A 633 5.81 -20.08 15.05
C ARG A 633 7.00 -20.28 14.12
N GLN A 634 8.18 -20.40 14.72
CA GLN A 634 9.43 -20.58 13.98
C GLN A 634 9.61 -22.03 13.50
N SER A 635 10.31 -22.18 12.38
CA SER A 635 10.73 -23.45 11.78
C SER A 635 12.25 -23.52 11.70
N PRO A 636 12.87 -24.72 11.69
CA PRO A 636 12.24 -26.06 11.71
C PRO A 636 11.88 -26.52 13.12
N ILE A 637 11.08 -27.58 13.23
CA ILE A 637 10.69 -28.18 14.52
C ILE A 637 11.03 -29.66 14.64
N ASN A 638 11.06 -30.15 15.89
CA ASN A 638 11.01 -31.57 16.17
C ASN A 638 9.56 -32.05 16.17
N ILE A 639 9.23 -32.88 15.19
CA ILE A 639 7.91 -33.50 15.06
C ILE A 639 7.87 -34.74 15.96
N VAL A 640 6.96 -34.74 16.93
CA VAL A 640 6.69 -35.89 17.80
C VAL A 640 5.40 -36.55 17.30
N PRO A 641 5.45 -37.67 16.56
CA PRO A 641 4.25 -38.27 15.95
C PRO A 641 3.16 -38.63 16.95
N ALA A 642 3.54 -38.98 18.19
CA ALA A 642 2.59 -39.29 19.26
C ALA A 642 1.75 -38.06 19.69
N ASN A 643 2.27 -36.85 19.49
CA ASN A 643 1.59 -35.59 19.80
C ASN A 643 0.83 -35.02 18.58
N ALA A 644 1.04 -35.59 17.39
CA ALA A 644 0.41 -35.11 16.18
C ALA A 644 -1.08 -35.45 16.18
N LYS A 645 -1.93 -34.46 15.94
CA LYS A 645 -3.39 -34.61 15.92
C LYS A 645 -3.85 -35.11 14.55
N VAL A 646 -4.79 -36.05 14.52
CA VAL A 646 -5.41 -36.49 13.26
C VAL A 646 -6.32 -35.38 12.73
N ASP A 647 -6.07 -34.92 11.51
CA ASP A 647 -6.96 -34.03 10.75
C ASP A 647 -7.50 -34.79 9.52
N LYS A 648 -8.83 -35.00 9.51
CA LYS A 648 -9.53 -35.74 8.46
C LYS A 648 -9.64 -34.94 7.15
N ASN A 649 -9.42 -33.63 7.19
CA ASN A 649 -9.47 -32.77 6.00
C ASN A 649 -8.18 -32.81 5.19
N LEU A 650 -7.10 -33.36 5.74
CA LEU A 650 -5.83 -33.56 5.02
C LEU A 650 -5.97 -34.70 4.00
N GLY A 651 -6.36 -34.31 2.78
CA GLY A 651 -6.49 -35.20 1.62
C GLY A 651 -5.24 -35.28 0.74
N ASN A 652 -5.40 -35.73 -0.50
CA ASN A 652 -4.30 -35.83 -1.46
C ASN A 652 -3.91 -34.47 -2.03
N PHE A 653 -2.63 -34.31 -2.37
CA PHE A 653 -2.13 -33.19 -3.15
C PHE A 653 -2.37 -33.39 -4.65
N THR A 654 -2.49 -32.27 -5.35
CA THR A 654 -2.39 -32.18 -6.80
C THR A 654 -1.08 -31.47 -7.13
N PHE A 655 -0.18 -32.19 -7.80
CA PHE A 655 1.10 -31.67 -8.27
C PHE A 655 1.01 -31.38 -9.77
N THR A 656 1.20 -30.13 -10.16
CA THR A 656 1.15 -29.71 -11.57
C THR A 656 2.57 -29.56 -12.10
N ASN A 657 2.88 -30.26 -13.20
CA ASN A 657 4.17 -30.25 -13.89
C ASN A 657 5.36 -30.76 -13.05
N PHE A 658 5.13 -31.55 -12.01
CA PHE A 658 6.24 -32.17 -11.23
C PHE A 658 6.94 -33.30 -12.00
N ASP A 659 6.26 -33.92 -12.95
CA ASP A 659 6.75 -34.94 -13.87
C ASP A 659 7.48 -34.36 -15.09
N ASN A 660 7.28 -33.07 -15.38
CA ASN A 660 7.85 -32.40 -16.54
C ASN A 660 9.36 -32.16 -16.36
N LYS A 661 10.14 -32.71 -17.29
CA LYS A 661 11.62 -32.71 -17.28
C LYS A 661 12.26 -31.39 -17.73
N SER A 662 11.47 -30.44 -18.21
CA SER A 662 11.94 -29.16 -18.76
C SER A 662 11.65 -27.96 -17.83
N VAL A 663 11.19 -28.23 -16.61
CA VAL A 663 10.77 -27.16 -15.69
C VAL A 663 11.92 -26.51 -14.95
N PHE A 664 13.08 -27.17 -14.84
CA PHE A 664 14.23 -26.56 -14.19
C PHE A 664 14.97 -25.62 -15.15
N ASN A 665 15.45 -24.48 -14.66
CA ASN A 665 16.26 -23.55 -15.46
C ASN A 665 17.72 -23.51 -15.05
N LYS A 666 17.99 -23.21 -13.78
CA LYS A 666 19.32 -22.89 -13.27
C LYS A 666 19.53 -23.56 -11.92
N ILE A 667 20.67 -24.22 -11.78
CA ILE A 667 21.21 -24.66 -10.50
C ILE A 667 22.31 -23.69 -10.09
N GLU A 668 22.32 -23.29 -8.81
CA GLU A 668 23.20 -22.27 -8.27
C GLU A 668 23.74 -22.66 -6.90
N ASN A 669 25.03 -22.42 -6.68
CA ASN A 669 25.61 -22.40 -5.34
C ASN A 669 25.50 -20.98 -4.77
N THR A 670 24.66 -20.78 -3.76
CA THR A 670 24.45 -19.43 -3.20
C THR A 670 25.54 -19.04 -2.20
N GLY A 671 26.31 -20.01 -1.70
CA GLY A 671 27.18 -19.87 -0.53
C GLY A 671 26.58 -20.43 0.77
N GLU A 672 25.25 -20.61 0.79
CA GLU A 672 24.50 -21.08 1.96
C GLU A 672 23.67 -22.33 1.65
N THR A 673 23.38 -22.60 0.38
CA THR A 673 22.71 -23.82 -0.10
C THR A 673 22.99 -24.02 -1.60
N ILE A 674 22.55 -25.17 -2.14
CA ILE A 674 22.32 -25.35 -3.57
C ILE A 674 20.85 -25.11 -3.87
N LYS A 675 20.58 -24.15 -4.76
CA LYS A 675 19.24 -23.73 -5.18
C LYS A 675 19.00 -24.11 -6.63
N MET A 676 17.83 -24.68 -6.90
CA MET A 676 17.31 -25.02 -8.22
C MET A 676 16.08 -24.18 -8.55
N GLY A 677 16.16 -23.35 -9.58
CA GLY A 677 15.04 -22.51 -10.03
C GLY A 677 14.07 -23.24 -10.95
N PHE A 678 12.79 -22.85 -10.90
CA PHE A 678 11.77 -23.32 -11.84
C PHE A 678 11.47 -22.28 -12.92
N ASN A 679 11.12 -22.76 -14.10
CA ASN A 679 10.36 -22.05 -15.10
C ASN A 679 8.91 -21.88 -14.61
N SER A 680 8.08 -21.16 -15.37
CA SER A 680 6.67 -20.98 -15.03
C SER A 680 5.88 -22.30 -15.13
N GLY A 681 4.83 -22.41 -14.31
CA GLY A 681 3.82 -23.48 -14.45
C GLY A 681 3.95 -24.66 -13.49
N VAL A 682 4.99 -24.74 -12.65
CA VAL A 682 5.07 -25.73 -11.56
C VAL A 682 4.18 -25.26 -10.41
N LYS A 683 3.22 -26.09 -9.97
CA LYS A 683 2.24 -25.71 -8.94
C LYS A 683 1.90 -26.84 -8.00
N VAL A 684 1.45 -26.48 -6.80
CA VAL A 684 0.89 -27.41 -5.81
C VAL A 684 -0.47 -26.90 -5.32
N SER A 685 -1.43 -27.80 -5.20
CA SER A 685 -2.73 -27.57 -4.57
C SER A 685 -3.23 -28.85 -3.91
N GLY A 686 -4.41 -28.84 -3.29
CA GLY A 686 -4.92 -29.99 -2.53
C GLY A 686 -4.22 -30.13 -1.17
N GLY A 687 -4.35 -31.29 -0.52
CA GLY A 687 -3.77 -31.52 0.81
C GLY A 687 -4.29 -30.57 1.90
N ASN A 688 -5.51 -30.03 1.74
CA ASN A 688 -6.12 -28.96 2.54
C ASN A 688 -5.40 -27.60 2.47
N LEU A 689 -4.68 -27.32 1.38
CA LEU A 689 -4.29 -25.95 1.05
C LEU A 689 -5.53 -25.18 0.57
N ASN A 690 -5.70 -23.94 1.02
CA ASN A 690 -6.89 -23.13 0.73
C ASN A 690 -6.94 -22.62 -0.73
N VAL A 691 -5.80 -22.55 -1.38
CA VAL A 691 -5.64 -22.09 -2.77
C VAL A 691 -4.53 -22.88 -3.47
N THR A 692 -4.36 -22.64 -4.77
CA THR A 692 -3.19 -23.10 -5.52
C THR A 692 -1.97 -22.22 -5.23
N TYR A 693 -0.80 -22.84 -5.16
CA TYR A 693 0.48 -22.18 -4.96
C TYR A 693 1.40 -22.43 -6.17
N ASP A 694 2.06 -21.38 -6.66
CA ASP A 694 3.09 -21.45 -7.70
C ASP A 694 4.43 -21.76 -7.05
N SER A 695 5.07 -22.85 -7.47
CA SER A 695 6.39 -23.25 -6.98
C SER A 695 7.47 -22.39 -7.65
N LEU A 696 8.42 -21.88 -6.86
CA LEU A 696 9.45 -20.96 -7.35
C LEU A 696 10.82 -21.63 -7.50
N GLN A 697 11.16 -22.48 -6.54
CA GLN A 697 12.48 -23.10 -6.41
C GLN A 697 12.42 -24.31 -5.47
N PHE A 698 13.41 -25.19 -5.58
CA PHE A 698 13.81 -26.03 -4.44
C PHE A 698 15.24 -25.77 -4.02
N HIS A 699 15.55 -26.07 -2.77
CA HIS A 699 16.91 -26.04 -2.23
C HIS A 699 17.11 -27.17 -1.22
N LEU A 700 18.36 -27.37 -0.80
CA LEU A 700 18.78 -28.52 -0.01
C LEU A 700 19.49 -28.09 1.27
N HIS A 701 19.27 -28.83 2.34
CA HIS A 701 19.99 -28.71 3.60
C HIS A 701 20.72 -30.02 3.88
N TRP A 702 21.95 -29.93 4.38
CA TRP A 702 22.76 -31.11 4.67
C TRP A 702 23.78 -30.84 5.78
N GLY A 703 24.27 -31.92 6.40
CA GLY A 703 25.27 -31.86 7.45
C GLY A 703 26.69 -31.96 6.90
N ASN A 704 27.52 -32.81 7.49
CA ASN A 704 28.86 -33.13 6.98
C ASN A 704 28.85 -34.57 6.45
N GLY A 705 28.40 -34.70 5.19
CA GLY A 705 28.22 -35.97 4.50
C GLY A 705 27.12 -36.85 5.11
N ALA A 706 27.10 -38.11 4.73
CA ALA A 706 26.12 -39.08 5.22
C ALA A 706 26.35 -39.45 6.70
N SER A 707 27.55 -39.20 7.23
CA SER A 707 27.94 -39.51 8.62
C SER A 707 27.45 -38.50 9.64
N VAL A 708 27.23 -37.24 9.24
CA VAL A 708 26.75 -36.17 10.13
C VAL A 708 25.43 -35.65 9.60
N PRO A 709 24.28 -36.00 10.22
CA PRO A 709 22.96 -35.58 9.76
C PRO A 709 22.77 -34.05 9.72
N GLY A 710 22.01 -33.56 8.73
CA GLY A 710 21.71 -32.14 8.60
C GLY A 710 20.39 -31.80 7.90
N SER A 711 19.39 -32.67 8.02
CA SER A 711 18.00 -32.24 7.81
C SER A 711 17.66 -31.12 8.79
N GLU A 712 16.79 -30.21 8.42
CA GLU A 712 16.37 -29.11 9.29
C GLU A 712 15.38 -29.64 10.34
N HIS A 713 14.32 -30.29 9.89
CA HIS A 713 13.35 -30.96 10.73
C HIS A 713 13.92 -32.23 11.36
N THR A 714 13.29 -32.64 12.45
CA THR A 714 13.56 -33.92 13.10
C THR A 714 12.25 -34.65 13.42
N VAL A 715 12.29 -35.97 13.53
CA VAL A 715 11.15 -36.78 13.95
C VAL A 715 11.54 -37.60 15.17
N ASN A 716 10.89 -37.38 16.32
CA ASN A 716 11.31 -37.95 17.61
C ASN A 716 12.80 -37.70 17.92
N GLY A 717 13.31 -36.52 17.56
CA GLY A 717 14.72 -36.15 17.70
C GLY A 717 15.66 -36.78 16.67
N LYS A 718 15.20 -37.71 15.81
CA LYS A 718 16.00 -38.24 14.69
C LYS A 718 16.16 -37.15 13.64
N ARG A 719 17.41 -36.77 13.36
CA ARG A 719 17.82 -35.96 12.21
C ARG A 719 18.25 -36.87 11.06
N TYR A 720 17.91 -36.51 9.83
CA TYR A 720 18.27 -37.22 8.61
C TYR A 720 19.51 -36.59 7.95
N PRO A 721 20.26 -37.32 7.12
CA PRO A 721 21.41 -36.79 6.37
C PRO A 721 21.16 -35.47 5.64
N MET A 722 20.06 -35.37 4.90
CA MET A 722 19.70 -34.15 4.17
C MET A 722 18.18 -33.90 4.22
N GLU A 723 17.77 -32.71 3.83
CA GLU A 723 16.37 -32.34 3.60
C GLU A 723 16.22 -31.46 2.35
N LEU A 724 15.23 -31.77 1.53
CA LEU A 724 14.87 -31.00 0.34
C LEU A 724 13.62 -30.16 0.63
N HIS A 725 13.68 -28.87 0.31
CA HIS A 725 12.57 -27.92 0.43
C HIS A 725 12.10 -27.43 -0.92
N ILE A 726 10.84 -27.68 -1.27
CA ILE A 726 10.18 -27.04 -2.43
C ILE A 726 9.36 -25.86 -1.92
N VAL A 727 9.71 -24.65 -2.32
CA VAL A 727 9.06 -23.42 -1.85
C VAL A 727 8.08 -22.89 -2.89
N SER A 728 6.84 -22.68 -2.45
CA SER A 728 5.75 -22.19 -3.30
C SER A 728 5.03 -21.01 -2.63
N ILE A 729 4.49 -20.09 -3.42
CA ILE A 729 3.71 -18.94 -2.94
C ILE A 729 2.30 -18.96 -3.53
N LYS A 730 1.29 -18.39 -2.87
CA LYS A 730 -0.09 -18.40 -3.38
C LYS A 730 -0.13 -17.83 -4.81
N SER A 731 -0.80 -18.52 -5.73
CA SER A 731 -0.83 -18.11 -7.15
C SER A 731 -1.39 -16.71 -7.37
N LYS A 732 -2.24 -16.19 -6.46
CA LYS A 732 -2.75 -14.80 -6.50
C LYS A 732 -1.64 -13.74 -6.49
N PHE A 733 -0.44 -14.10 -6.03
CA PHE A 733 0.71 -13.21 -5.98
C PHE A 733 1.56 -13.23 -7.27
N ASN A 734 1.25 -14.09 -8.24
CA ASN A 734 1.90 -14.15 -9.55
C ASN A 734 3.44 -14.19 -9.48
N GLY A 735 4.01 -15.02 -8.61
CA GLY A 735 5.47 -15.12 -8.43
C GLY A 735 6.11 -14.03 -7.56
N ASN A 736 5.35 -13.05 -7.06
CA ASN A 736 5.86 -12.00 -6.18
C ASN A 736 5.97 -12.47 -4.72
N SER A 737 7.18 -12.86 -4.30
CA SER A 737 7.46 -13.34 -2.95
C SER A 737 7.34 -12.26 -1.86
N THR A 738 7.39 -10.98 -2.20
CA THR A 738 7.27 -9.88 -1.23
C THR A 738 5.83 -9.70 -0.76
N LEU A 739 4.85 -9.83 -1.66
CA LEU A 739 3.42 -9.78 -1.29
C LEU A 739 3.01 -10.96 -0.41
N ALA A 740 3.72 -12.08 -0.50
CA ALA A 740 3.48 -13.24 0.35
C ALA A 740 3.92 -13.02 1.81
N LEU A 741 4.77 -12.02 2.11
CA LEU A 741 5.28 -11.76 3.46
C LEU A 741 4.23 -11.21 4.44
N ASP A 742 3.17 -10.58 3.92
CA ASP A 742 2.08 -9.99 4.71
C ASP A 742 0.87 -10.94 4.85
N ASP A 743 0.94 -12.14 4.26
CA ASP A 743 -0.11 -13.15 4.30
C ASP A 743 0.37 -14.33 5.18
N SER A 744 -0.35 -14.60 6.28
CA SER A 744 0.06 -15.61 7.28
C SER A 744 0.16 -17.05 6.77
N ASP A 745 -0.38 -17.31 5.58
CA ASP A 745 -0.22 -18.56 4.83
C ASP A 745 0.19 -18.28 3.38
N GLY A 746 0.86 -17.14 3.14
CA GLY A 746 1.27 -16.66 1.82
C GLY A 746 2.23 -17.59 1.08
N ALA A 747 2.95 -18.43 1.83
CA ALA A 747 3.83 -19.47 1.28
C ALA A 747 3.45 -20.87 1.80
N THR A 748 3.82 -21.88 1.02
CA THR A 748 3.83 -23.29 1.45
C THR A 748 5.18 -23.91 1.10
N ALA A 749 5.70 -24.74 2.00
CA ALA A 749 6.94 -25.47 1.79
C ALA A 749 6.68 -26.97 1.93
N LEU A 750 7.19 -27.74 0.97
CA LEU A 750 7.21 -29.20 1.01
C LEU A 750 8.59 -29.67 1.44
N GLY A 751 8.67 -30.34 2.60
CA GLY A 751 9.89 -30.91 3.15
C GLY A 751 9.97 -32.42 2.91
N PHE A 752 11.07 -32.87 2.31
CA PHE A 752 11.38 -34.28 2.08
C PHE A 752 12.67 -34.66 2.78
N PHE A 753 12.61 -35.59 3.73
CA PHE A 753 13.80 -36.17 4.33
C PHE A 753 14.55 -37.02 3.31
N ILE A 754 15.87 -37.03 3.43
CA ILE A 754 16.75 -37.85 2.59
C ILE A 754 17.56 -38.75 3.51
N GLU A 755 17.43 -40.06 3.33
CA GLU A 755 18.07 -41.09 4.14
C GLU A 755 19.17 -41.78 3.34
N ALA A 756 20.32 -41.97 4.00
CA ALA A 756 21.46 -42.65 3.42
C ALA A 756 21.25 -44.18 3.45
N VAL A 757 21.46 -44.85 2.32
CA VAL A 757 21.42 -46.31 2.21
C VAL A 757 22.72 -46.87 1.63
N ASP A 758 23.10 -48.07 2.07
CA ASP A 758 24.34 -48.75 1.66
C ASP A 758 24.23 -49.44 0.28
N ASN A 759 23.02 -49.81 -0.15
CA ASN A 759 22.78 -50.55 -1.40
C ASN A 759 21.90 -49.73 -2.36
N THR A 760 22.36 -49.55 -3.60
CA THR A 760 21.90 -48.51 -4.54
C THR A 760 20.97 -49.01 -5.63
N THR A 761 20.44 -50.24 -5.50
CA THR A 761 19.62 -50.89 -6.53
C THR A 761 18.34 -50.13 -6.88
N ASN A 762 17.88 -49.22 -6.01
CA ASN A 762 16.67 -48.40 -6.20
C ASN A 762 16.92 -46.89 -5.98
N GLU A 763 18.16 -46.40 -6.08
CA GLU A 763 18.40 -44.95 -5.96
C GLU A 763 17.80 -44.20 -7.17
N PRO A 764 17.16 -43.04 -7.01
CA PRO A 764 16.59 -42.36 -8.16
C PRO A 764 17.69 -41.78 -9.05
N ALA A 765 17.69 -42.16 -10.34
CA ALA A 765 18.71 -41.73 -11.31
C ALA A 765 18.87 -40.20 -11.39
N ALA A 766 17.79 -39.45 -11.11
CA ALA A 766 17.82 -37.99 -11.06
C ALA A 766 18.83 -37.43 -10.05
N TRP A 767 19.15 -38.13 -8.95
CA TRP A 767 20.16 -37.69 -7.98
C TRP A 767 21.58 -37.79 -8.52
N ARG A 768 21.88 -38.78 -9.38
CA ARG A 768 23.17 -38.87 -10.08
C ARG A 768 23.32 -37.72 -11.06
N THR A 769 22.25 -37.39 -11.79
CA THR A 769 22.25 -36.24 -12.69
C THR A 769 22.42 -34.93 -11.92
N LEU A 770 21.65 -34.72 -10.85
CA LEU A 770 21.76 -33.51 -10.01
C LEU A 770 23.19 -33.34 -9.46
N THR A 771 23.77 -34.40 -8.90
CA THR A 771 25.12 -34.34 -8.32
C THR A 771 26.21 -34.11 -9.37
N SER A 772 25.99 -34.50 -10.64
CA SER A 772 26.93 -34.20 -11.74
C SER A 772 27.11 -32.70 -12.00
N TYR A 773 26.16 -31.86 -11.57
CA TYR A 773 26.28 -30.41 -11.67
C TYR A 773 27.14 -29.81 -10.56
N LEU A 774 27.36 -30.48 -9.43
CA LEU A 774 28.06 -29.90 -8.27
C LEU A 774 29.47 -29.44 -8.60
N SER A 775 30.20 -30.15 -9.47
CA SER A 775 31.54 -29.72 -9.89
C SER A 775 31.52 -28.45 -10.76
N LYS A 776 30.41 -28.19 -11.47
CA LYS A 776 30.21 -26.98 -12.29
C LYS A 776 29.84 -25.75 -11.44
N ILE A 777 29.39 -25.97 -10.20
CA ILE A 777 28.97 -24.92 -9.26
C ILE A 777 29.72 -25.03 -7.92
N ALA A 778 30.97 -25.50 -7.96
CA ALA A 778 31.74 -25.77 -6.75
C ALA A 778 31.94 -24.54 -5.86
N LEU A 779 31.94 -23.33 -6.41
CA LEU A 779 32.20 -22.08 -5.68
C LEU A 779 30.96 -21.19 -5.56
N LYS A 780 30.88 -20.38 -4.50
CA LYS A 780 29.78 -19.43 -4.26
C LYS A 780 29.57 -18.52 -5.48
N GLY A 781 28.30 -18.35 -5.85
CA GLY A 781 27.85 -17.52 -6.98
C GLY A 781 27.94 -18.21 -8.34
N GLN A 782 28.55 -19.39 -8.43
CA GLN A 782 28.55 -20.16 -9.67
C GLN A 782 27.16 -20.74 -9.93
N SER A 783 26.79 -20.74 -11.21
CA SER A 783 25.54 -21.33 -11.66
C SER A 783 25.69 -22.04 -13.00
N ALA A 784 24.83 -23.02 -13.23
CA ALA A 784 24.77 -23.79 -14.46
C ALA A 784 23.32 -23.93 -14.92
N ASN A 785 23.10 -23.85 -16.24
CA ASN A 785 21.79 -24.16 -16.83
C ASN A 785 21.57 -25.67 -16.79
N VAL A 786 20.36 -26.09 -16.46
CA VAL A 786 20.02 -27.51 -16.39
C VAL A 786 19.40 -27.94 -17.71
N SER A 787 20.16 -28.72 -18.48
CA SER A 787 19.75 -29.27 -19.76
C SER A 787 19.41 -30.75 -19.70
N ASP A 788 19.81 -31.42 -18.62
CA ASP A 788 19.60 -32.86 -18.45
C ASP A 788 18.20 -33.07 -17.87
N GLY A 789 17.29 -33.64 -18.66
CA GLY A 789 15.87 -33.73 -18.37
C GLY A 789 15.51 -34.57 -17.14
N ILE A 790 15.70 -34.01 -15.94
CA ILE A 790 15.24 -34.52 -14.65
C ILE A 790 13.93 -33.86 -14.25
N SER A 791 13.08 -34.55 -13.48
CA SER A 791 11.83 -33.98 -12.94
C SER A 791 11.80 -34.04 -11.40
N LEU A 792 10.88 -33.28 -10.78
CA LEU A 792 10.67 -33.31 -9.33
C LEU A 792 10.19 -34.70 -8.87
N ASP A 793 9.30 -35.32 -9.63
CA ASP A 793 8.78 -36.67 -9.33
C ASP A 793 9.89 -37.72 -9.31
N GLU A 794 10.91 -37.59 -10.17
CA GLU A 794 12.08 -38.45 -10.15
C GLU A 794 12.99 -38.18 -8.94
N LEU A 795 13.12 -36.92 -8.50
CA LEU A 795 13.94 -36.56 -7.33
C LEU A 795 13.33 -37.06 -6.01
N VAL A 796 12.00 -37.11 -5.90
CA VAL A 796 11.29 -37.58 -4.69
C VAL A 796 10.68 -38.98 -4.86
N ALA A 797 11.18 -39.76 -5.82
CA ALA A 797 10.70 -41.11 -6.07
C ALA A 797 10.80 -42.01 -4.83
N GLY A 798 9.78 -42.84 -4.61
CA GLY A 798 9.71 -43.75 -3.46
C GLY A 798 9.07 -43.17 -2.20
N VAL A 799 8.71 -41.88 -2.18
CA VAL A 799 7.98 -41.25 -1.08
C VAL A 799 6.47 -41.41 -1.26
N ASP A 800 5.77 -41.88 -0.21
CA ASP A 800 4.31 -41.85 -0.19
C ASP A 800 3.81 -40.44 0.10
N ARG A 801 3.51 -39.71 -0.98
CA ARG A 801 3.03 -38.32 -0.92
C ARG A 801 1.61 -38.18 -0.36
N SER A 802 0.94 -39.27 0.00
CA SER A 802 -0.30 -39.19 0.76
C SER A 802 -0.06 -39.07 2.27
N ARG A 803 1.15 -39.38 2.77
CA ARG A 803 1.45 -39.45 4.21
C ARG A 803 2.38 -38.32 4.64
N TYR A 804 1.83 -37.37 5.39
CA TYR A 804 2.58 -36.18 5.78
C TYR A 804 2.11 -35.59 7.12
N TYR A 805 2.97 -34.74 7.67
CA TYR A 805 2.68 -33.83 8.78
C TYR A 805 2.39 -32.43 8.24
N ARG A 806 1.51 -31.69 8.92
CA ARG A 806 1.11 -30.33 8.58
C ARG A 806 1.19 -29.43 9.81
N TYR A 807 1.82 -28.28 9.67
CA TYR A 807 1.81 -27.22 10.69
C TYR A 807 2.02 -25.83 10.05
N LYS A 808 1.71 -24.77 10.80
CA LYS A 808 2.04 -23.38 10.41
C LYS A 808 3.37 -22.99 11.05
N GLY A 809 4.28 -22.48 10.24
CA GLY A 809 5.64 -22.15 10.68
C GLY A 809 6.24 -20.96 9.92
N SER A 810 7.56 -20.90 9.89
CA SER A 810 8.32 -19.81 9.27
C SER A 810 9.20 -20.25 8.11
N LEU A 811 9.80 -19.28 7.42
CA LEU A 811 11.03 -19.51 6.66
C LEU A 811 12.15 -19.95 7.61
N THR A 812 13.03 -20.84 7.14
CA THR A 812 14.16 -21.39 7.91
C THR A 812 15.49 -20.70 7.63
N THR A 813 15.48 -19.67 6.78
CA THR A 813 16.59 -18.75 6.54
C THR A 813 16.24 -17.35 7.04
N PRO A 814 17.22 -16.44 7.17
CA PRO A 814 17.00 -15.13 7.78
C PRO A 814 15.89 -14.29 7.14
N LEU A 815 15.39 -13.37 7.97
CA LEU A 815 14.06 -12.74 7.91
C LEU A 815 12.90 -13.63 8.35
N CYS A 816 13.08 -14.94 8.50
CA CYS A 816 12.28 -15.86 9.33
C CYS A 816 10.75 -15.64 9.41
N HIS A 817 10.13 -15.18 8.32
CA HIS A 817 8.72 -14.76 8.30
C HIS A 817 7.80 -15.96 8.57
N GLU A 818 6.85 -15.80 9.50
CA GLU A 818 5.85 -16.81 9.89
C GLU A 818 4.67 -16.89 8.92
N ILE A 819 4.99 -17.17 7.66
CA ILE A 819 4.02 -17.18 6.54
C ILE A 819 3.87 -18.56 5.90
N VAL A 820 4.55 -19.58 6.45
CA VAL A 820 4.74 -20.87 5.77
C VAL A 820 3.78 -21.92 6.31
N VAL A 821 2.94 -22.45 5.42
CA VAL A 821 2.21 -23.70 5.68
C VAL A 821 3.12 -24.87 5.31
N TRP A 822 3.70 -25.51 6.32
CA TRP A 822 4.64 -26.61 6.16
C TRP A 822 3.93 -27.93 5.91
N THR A 823 4.44 -28.70 4.95
CA THR A 823 4.09 -30.11 4.73
C THR A 823 5.37 -30.93 4.76
N VAL A 824 5.53 -31.80 5.76
CA VAL A 824 6.72 -32.66 5.91
C VAL A 824 6.31 -34.11 5.67
N PHE A 825 6.83 -34.72 4.60
CA PHE A 825 6.49 -36.09 4.23
C PHE A 825 7.14 -37.10 5.18
N LYS A 826 6.42 -38.19 5.50
CA LYS A 826 6.84 -39.13 6.54
C LYS A 826 7.95 -40.06 6.06
N GLU A 827 7.84 -40.53 4.82
CA GLU A 827 8.80 -41.46 4.22
C GLU A 827 9.97 -40.68 3.59
N PRO A 828 11.23 -41.06 3.87
CA PRO A 828 12.38 -40.39 3.29
C PRO A 828 12.67 -40.88 1.86
N VAL A 829 13.26 -40.00 1.06
CA VAL A 829 13.94 -40.36 -0.19
C VAL A 829 15.21 -41.13 0.17
N LYS A 830 15.40 -42.31 -0.40
CA LYS A 830 16.59 -43.14 -0.14
C LYS A 830 17.64 -42.90 -1.21
N ILE A 831 18.82 -42.40 -0.82
CA ILE A 831 19.94 -42.16 -1.73
C ILE A 831 21.24 -42.73 -1.16
N SER A 832 22.20 -43.01 -2.03
CA SER A 832 23.47 -43.59 -1.61
C SER A 832 24.34 -42.61 -0.82
N LYS A 833 25.10 -43.14 0.15
CA LYS A 833 26.05 -42.36 0.98
C LYS A 833 26.98 -41.50 0.11
N ASN A 834 27.51 -42.09 -0.96
CA ASN A 834 28.42 -41.42 -1.88
C ASN A 834 27.82 -40.14 -2.50
N LEU A 835 26.53 -40.17 -2.88
CA LEU A 835 25.88 -39.00 -3.47
C LEU A 835 25.64 -37.90 -2.43
N ILE A 836 25.31 -38.27 -1.19
CA ILE A 836 25.20 -37.31 -0.07
C ILE A 836 26.55 -36.65 0.20
N ASP A 837 27.61 -37.46 0.26
CA ASP A 837 28.97 -37.00 0.53
C ASP A 837 29.48 -36.02 -0.53
N MET A 838 29.00 -36.10 -1.77
CA MET A 838 29.36 -35.14 -2.81
C MET A 838 28.95 -33.70 -2.46
N PHE A 839 27.82 -33.48 -1.78
CA PHE A 839 27.43 -32.12 -1.35
C PHE A 839 28.43 -31.55 -0.34
N ALA A 840 28.83 -32.34 0.65
CA ALA A 840 29.80 -31.92 1.67
C ALA A 840 31.25 -31.83 1.16
N ASN A 841 31.60 -32.51 0.06
CA ASN A 841 32.98 -32.61 -0.42
C ASN A 841 33.24 -31.91 -1.75
N THR A 842 32.23 -31.31 -2.38
CA THR A 842 32.39 -30.64 -3.69
C THR A 842 32.14 -29.15 -3.62
N VAL A 843 31.05 -28.72 -2.96
CA VAL A 843 30.63 -27.31 -2.98
C VAL A 843 31.18 -26.54 -1.77
N ARG A 844 31.49 -25.26 -1.99
CA ARG A 844 32.17 -24.38 -1.03
C ARG A 844 31.32 -23.17 -0.69
N ILE A 845 31.51 -22.67 0.53
CA ILE A 845 30.81 -21.48 1.06
C ILE A 845 31.29 -20.16 0.43
N GLY A 846 32.50 -20.15 -0.12
CA GLY A 846 33.14 -18.96 -0.69
C GLY A 846 33.43 -19.11 -2.18
N ASN A 847 33.90 -18.03 -2.78
CA ASN A 847 34.19 -17.94 -4.21
C ASN A 847 35.61 -18.39 -4.60
N GLU A 848 36.38 -18.93 -3.65
CA GLU A 848 37.75 -19.41 -3.86
C GLU A 848 37.89 -20.91 -3.59
N THR A 849 38.82 -21.58 -4.27
CA THR A 849 39.10 -23.02 -4.07
C THR A 849 39.68 -23.34 -2.69
N SER A 850 40.26 -22.34 -2.02
CA SER A 850 40.72 -22.34 -0.63
C SER A 850 39.58 -22.31 0.40
N SER A 851 38.37 -21.90 -0.02
CA SER A 851 37.23 -21.71 0.87
C SER A 851 36.79 -23.03 1.51
N GLN A 852 36.21 -22.97 2.70
CA GLN A 852 35.73 -24.16 3.39
C GLN A 852 34.64 -24.86 2.57
N PHE A 853 34.53 -26.17 2.74
CA PHE A 853 33.41 -26.91 2.18
C PHE A 853 32.10 -26.49 2.85
N MET A 854 31.02 -26.45 2.06
CA MET A 854 29.69 -26.15 2.55
C MET A 854 29.18 -27.37 3.32
N THR A 855 29.23 -27.29 4.65
CA THR A 855 28.78 -28.34 5.57
C THR A 855 27.93 -27.72 6.66
N ASN A 856 27.02 -28.51 7.24
CA ASN A 856 26.11 -28.09 8.31
C ASN A 856 25.27 -26.86 7.96
N VAL A 857 24.70 -26.85 6.76
CA VAL A 857 23.86 -25.76 6.26
C VAL A 857 22.40 -25.95 6.64
N TYR A 858 22.12 -25.98 7.94
CA TYR A 858 20.78 -26.14 8.49
C TYR A 858 20.60 -25.34 9.77
N ARG A 859 19.39 -24.85 10.00
CA ARG A 859 18.98 -24.11 11.20
C ARG A 859 18.71 -25.09 12.36
N ARG A 860 18.99 -24.65 13.59
CA ARG A 860 18.61 -25.37 14.81
C ARG A 860 17.10 -25.46 14.98
N ILE A 861 16.68 -26.50 15.71
CA ILE A 861 15.28 -26.75 16.03
C ILE A 861 14.72 -25.60 16.89
N GLN A 862 13.53 -25.17 16.51
CA GLN A 862 12.75 -24.11 17.14
C GLN A 862 11.70 -24.73 18.08
N PRO A 863 11.05 -23.92 18.96
CA PRO A 863 10.01 -24.40 19.86
C PRO A 863 8.90 -25.18 19.13
N ALA A 864 8.38 -26.21 19.79
CA ALA A 864 7.37 -27.11 19.22
C ALA A 864 6.09 -26.36 18.80
N GLN A 865 5.49 -26.82 17.70
CA GLN A 865 4.23 -26.30 17.16
C GLN A 865 3.14 -27.37 17.19
N ASP A 866 1.88 -26.94 17.07
CA ASP A 866 0.76 -27.86 16.87
C ASP A 866 0.87 -28.55 15.49
N VAL A 867 1.16 -29.84 15.50
CA VAL A 867 1.29 -30.67 14.30
C VAL A 867 0.01 -31.48 14.08
N THR A 868 -0.46 -31.48 12.84
CA THR A 868 -1.54 -32.36 12.37
C THR A 868 -1.02 -33.39 11.37
N HIS A 869 -1.73 -34.50 11.20
CA HIS A 869 -1.44 -35.48 10.16
C HIS A 869 -2.72 -36.10 9.62
N ASN A 870 -2.65 -36.60 8.40
CA ASN A 870 -3.79 -37.27 7.78
C ASN A 870 -4.13 -38.57 8.52
N ALA A 871 -5.43 -38.90 8.55
CA ALA A 871 -5.89 -40.19 9.03
C ALA A 871 -5.34 -41.28 8.11
N SER A 872 -4.46 -42.14 8.61
CA SER A 872 -4.02 -43.31 7.84
C SER A 872 -5.25 -44.14 7.49
N SER A 873 -5.47 -44.47 6.22
CA SER A 873 -6.29 -45.62 5.88
C SER A 873 -5.67 -46.80 6.62
N ARG A 874 -6.38 -47.32 7.64
CA ARG A 874 -6.05 -48.65 8.14
C ARG A 874 -6.19 -49.54 6.92
N MET A 875 -5.09 -50.15 6.46
CA MET A 875 -5.22 -51.43 5.78
C MET A 875 -6.01 -52.30 6.76
N THR A 876 -7.28 -52.52 6.45
CA THR A 876 -8.03 -53.63 7.00
C THR A 876 -7.25 -54.86 6.58
N PHE A 877 -6.42 -55.39 7.48
CA PHE A 877 -6.08 -56.80 7.40
C PHE A 877 -7.41 -57.53 7.51
N SER A 878 -7.91 -57.97 6.36
CA SER A 878 -8.95 -58.97 6.31
C SER A 878 -8.50 -60.11 7.21
N SER A 879 -9.33 -60.44 8.20
CA SER A 879 -9.14 -61.54 9.15
C SER A 879 -9.17 -62.92 8.48
N ALA A 880 -9.00 -63.00 7.16
CA ALA A 880 -9.02 -64.23 6.36
C ALA A 880 -7.63 -64.88 6.19
N LEU A 881 -6.55 -64.34 6.76
CA LEU A 881 -5.20 -64.91 6.65
C LEU A 881 -4.57 -65.35 7.98
N ILE A 882 -5.39 -65.76 8.96
CA ILE A 882 -4.95 -66.45 10.20
C ILE A 882 -5.31 -67.96 10.16
N VAL A 883 -5.79 -68.50 9.03
CA VAL A 883 -6.15 -69.93 8.89
C VAL A 883 -5.13 -70.76 8.08
N LEU A 884 -4.00 -70.21 7.61
CA LEU A 884 -3.08 -70.94 6.72
C LEU A 884 -1.61 -71.04 7.17
N ILE A 885 -1.27 -70.76 8.44
CA ILE A 885 0.06 -71.04 9.00
C ILE A 885 -0.05 -71.71 10.39
N ALA A 886 -0.95 -72.70 10.50
CA ALA A 886 -0.97 -73.66 11.61
C ALA A 886 -0.97 -75.11 11.07
N ALA A 887 -0.29 -75.33 9.95
CA ALA A 887 -0.12 -76.64 9.34
C ALA A 887 1.30 -76.85 8.82
N PHE A 888 2.32 -76.40 9.55
CA PHE A 888 3.69 -76.91 9.41
C PHE A 888 4.41 -76.73 10.75
N TRP A 889 4.80 -77.87 11.34
CA TRP A 889 5.60 -78.05 12.57
C TRP A 889 4.85 -78.12 13.91
N ILE A 890 4.01 -79.16 14.05
CA ILE A 890 4.26 -80.17 15.09
C ILE A 890 5.14 -81.24 14.44
N LYS A 891 6.45 -81.10 14.68
CA LYS A 891 7.29 -82.13 15.27
C LYS A 891 8.25 -81.46 16.22
#